data_AF-A0A8D0GXK9-F1
#
_entry.id   AF-A0A8D0GXK9-F1
#
_cell.length_a   1.000
_cell.length_b   1.000
_cell.length_c   1.000
_cell.angle_alpha   90.00
_cell.angle_beta   90.00
_cell.angle_gamma   90.00
#
_symmetry.space_group_name_H-M   'P 1'
#
loop_
_entity.id
_entity.type
_entity.pdbx_description
1 polymer ?
#
loop_
_entity_poly.entity_id
_entity_poly.type
_entity_poly.pdbx_seq_one_letter_code
_entity_poly.pdbx_strand_id
1 'polypeptide(L)'
;MGPDVPLLNDYKQEFFLKRFPQTVLGGPRLKLGYCAPSYIYTNQIILFLTPWLLGGVGTLLYQLGIMKDYYIAALSGGLMLVAALIVHLTNLYARQKTATVERIQIRRTLTDEDEYEFSSCMGSETVRFIIPGKKFIVNTVLHSFLAGMLCGLGTWYLLPNRITSLYSNVGGTVMIFVFGWVTICIGEYSLIINTATETATFQALDTYEITALMRPSYIFVFIAVDLVHRLLVMFLVSTGAAVTSCFIPSTLGSVLFMTGCGFLLSLNLSEIGFAFKHAMICHLTPNKSKTLLNGPRVQFGWREFVFYLIVLTLALLEASLLHHFAGFHTFSKTSPQAVVSYVLIGLLLATWILREIQGVYLFGIFRNPFYPKDIMTVTVFLEKQRRLMKVGVVRRILLTLVSPFAMIAFLSLDSSLHKLHSVSTCIGFTRAFRMVWQNPENALLEMVVVSIVQMLVFNTDLWWNTGLDTGIRLLLVGIIRDRLLQFISKLQFAVVVLLTSWTEKKQRRKSTATLIMLNIVFSPVVLAFIALSALLSSPLLPLFTLPIFLIGFPRPIRSWPGPVGATACVCLDTIYYQQLVPSLTTALQSALAAGSLGLALPGSHYLCRFQDRLIWILVLERGFSYCCVNIKGLELQETSCHTAEAHRVDEVFELAFEHNGHTETIPRNHHFGNILTPCTVLPVRLYSDARNVLSGIIDSHENLRQLKDDFIKVLVWTLMQHCYKKSKPYGKIAQAARHRGESSPIKQPEVFKNTVERPRPTRDEDTFSIDTVEDWTDDSDLFDPEPSKRTCERKESALLEAAPRVILSIPGSVETHSLGSDLPETIPTDKLFRTVLLGLPALDTGKQQEDVSSPLVEFSCPYSELLSLPEEWRTAPLPTAKLQEMNITFPDDWYHFVLSQLDFFHLKEKPPDLLEDLAKDKALKDLYAHSAVSCCSGLFGLDNVVPAPSHLFRAYTGGIPWSVGLDWLMGKPELFQLTLKAFRYTFKLMVDKASLGPVENFKELFNSLQEYENDWYIGLVSDKEWQQAVLQEKPYLFSLGHDANMGVYTGRVLTFQELLVQVGKLNGEAVRGQWANLSWELLYATNDDEERYSIQAHPVLLRNLTVQAADPPLGYPVYSSEPLHVPLF
;
A
#
# COMPACT_ATOMS: atom_id res chain seq x y z
N MET A 1 -21.50 18.97 0.85
CA MET A 1 -22.74 19.10 0.05
C MET A 1 -23.64 20.15 0.69
N GLY A 2 -24.18 21.07 -0.11
CA GLY A 2 -25.18 22.04 0.36
C GLY A 2 -26.48 21.36 0.80
N PRO A 3 -27.26 21.99 1.70
CA PRO A 3 -28.43 21.40 2.36
C PRO A 3 -29.62 21.05 1.44
N ASP A 4 -29.56 21.38 0.15
CA ASP A 4 -30.71 21.35 -0.77
C ASP A 4 -30.53 20.40 -1.97
N VAL A 5 -29.50 19.54 -1.99
CA VAL A 5 -29.33 18.54 -3.05
C VAL A 5 -30.04 17.23 -2.66
N PRO A 6 -31.04 16.74 -3.43
CA PRO A 6 -31.74 15.48 -3.13
C PRO A 6 -30.83 14.25 -3.25
N LEU A 7 -31.09 13.22 -2.44
CA LEU A 7 -30.33 11.96 -2.37
C LEU A 7 -30.26 11.21 -3.71
N LEU A 8 -31.33 11.25 -4.49
CA LEU A 8 -31.45 10.74 -5.84
C LEU A 8 -32.24 11.77 -6.64
N ASN A 9 -31.75 12.12 -7.83
CA ASN A 9 -32.49 12.97 -8.78
C ASN A 9 -33.73 12.21 -9.29
N ASP A 10 -34.82 12.88 -9.65
CA ASP A 10 -36.10 12.25 -10.02
C ASP A 10 -35.93 11.22 -11.16
N TYR A 11 -35.08 11.56 -12.14
CA TYR A 11 -34.66 10.66 -13.21
C TYR A 11 -34.01 9.36 -12.70
N LYS A 12 -33.15 9.45 -11.68
CA LYS A 12 -32.45 8.29 -11.09
C LYS A 12 -33.41 7.43 -10.26
N GLN A 13 -34.46 8.00 -9.69
CA GLN A 13 -35.48 7.25 -8.95
C GLN A 13 -36.30 6.35 -9.87
N GLU A 14 -36.71 6.85 -11.03
CA GLU A 14 -37.44 6.04 -12.00
C GLU A 14 -36.57 4.91 -12.56
N PHE A 15 -35.28 5.21 -12.80
CA PHE A 15 -34.29 4.23 -13.21
C PHE A 15 -34.07 3.13 -12.16
N PHE A 16 -33.96 3.49 -10.88
CA PHE A 16 -33.83 2.55 -9.78
C PHE A 16 -35.06 1.62 -9.70
N LEU A 17 -36.28 2.15 -9.81
CA LEU A 17 -37.51 1.36 -9.74
C LEU A 17 -37.68 0.39 -10.93
N LYS A 18 -37.06 0.67 -12.08
CA LYS A 18 -37.03 -0.25 -13.22
C LYS A 18 -36.03 -1.39 -13.00
N ARG A 19 -34.81 -1.08 -12.55
CA ARG A 19 -33.71 -2.06 -12.41
C ARG A 19 -33.74 -2.88 -11.13
N PHE A 20 -34.18 -2.31 -10.01
CA PHE A 20 -34.21 -3.01 -8.72
C PHE A 20 -34.95 -4.37 -8.76
N PRO A 21 -36.21 -4.46 -9.25
CA PRO A 21 -36.90 -5.74 -9.33
C PRO A 21 -36.23 -6.72 -10.31
N GLN A 22 -35.65 -6.22 -11.40
CA GLN A 22 -34.91 -7.02 -12.37
C GLN A 22 -33.64 -7.64 -11.76
N THR A 23 -32.92 -6.88 -10.93
CA THR A 23 -31.73 -7.34 -10.22
C THR A 23 -32.06 -8.36 -9.13
N VAL A 24 -33.11 -8.08 -8.34
CA VAL A 24 -33.56 -8.95 -7.24
C VAL A 24 -34.07 -10.29 -7.77
N LEU A 25 -34.85 -10.31 -8.85
CA LEU A 25 -35.42 -11.53 -9.43
C LEU A 25 -34.52 -12.20 -10.48
N GLY A 26 -33.33 -11.65 -10.75
CA GLY A 26 -32.35 -12.31 -11.60
C GLY A 26 -32.56 -12.20 -13.10
N GLY A 27 -33.28 -11.18 -13.58
CA GLY A 27 -33.46 -10.93 -15.01
C GLY A 27 -34.88 -10.58 -15.50
N PRO A 28 -35.99 -11.01 -14.87
CA PRO A 28 -37.34 -10.67 -15.35
C PRO A 28 -37.60 -9.17 -15.37
N ARG A 29 -38.12 -8.64 -16.48
CA ARG A 29 -38.42 -7.21 -16.67
C ARG A 29 -39.88 -6.94 -16.34
N LEU A 30 -40.18 -6.76 -15.06
CA LEU A 30 -41.54 -6.57 -14.56
C LEU A 30 -42.11 -5.16 -14.78
N LYS A 31 -41.28 -4.18 -15.15
CA LYS A 31 -41.71 -2.82 -15.49
C LYS A 31 -40.88 -2.31 -16.67
N LEU A 32 -41.53 -2.14 -17.82
CA LEU A 32 -40.94 -1.53 -19.01
C LEU A 32 -41.36 -0.05 -18.99
N GLY A 33 -40.49 0.88 -19.37
CA GLY A 33 -40.78 2.32 -19.36
C GLY A 33 -41.89 2.78 -20.31
N TYR A 34 -42.52 1.84 -21.03
CA TYR A 34 -43.57 2.03 -22.02
C TYR A 34 -44.64 0.91 -21.90
N CYS A 35 -45.80 1.08 -22.54
CA CYS A 35 -46.93 0.14 -22.46
C CYS A 35 -46.67 -1.12 -23.30
N ALA A 36 -46.24 -2.21 -22.66
CA ALA A 36 -46.07 -3.51 -23.30
C ALA A 36 -47.31 -4.44 -23.11
N PRO A 37 -47.64 -5.32 -24.08
CA PRO A 37 -48.75 -6.27 -23.95
C PRO A 37 -48.62 -7.22 -22.74
N SER A 38 -49.75 -7.56 -22.11
CA SER A 38 -49.79 -8.36 -20.87
C SER A 38 -49.17 -9.76 -20.98
N TYR A 39 -49.24 -10.38 -22.15
CA TYR A 39 -48.69 -11.72 -22.39
C TYR A 39 -47.16 -11.79 -22.24
N ILE A 40 -46.45 -10.67 -22.38
CA ILE A 40 -44.98 -10.63 -22.23
C ILE A 40 -44.58 -10.87 -20.78
N TYR A 41 -45.29 -10.23 -19.85
CA TYR A 41 -45.07 -10.44 -18.41
C TYR A 41 -45.48 -11.86 -17.99
N THR A 42 -46.59 -12.37 -18.51
CA THR A 42 -47.04 -13.74 -18.23
C THR A 42 -46.03 -14.80 -18.70
N ASN A 43 -45.49 -14.65 -19.92
CA ASN A 43 -44.49 -15.59 -20.45
C ASN A 43 -43.18 -15.54 -19.66
N GLN A 44 -42.72 -14.37 -19.21
CA GLN A 44 -41.53 -14.25 -18.36
C GLN A 44 -41.72 -14.94 -16.99
N ILE A 45 -42.91 -14.81 -16.39
CA ILE A 45 -43.22 -15.46 -15.11
C ILE A 45 -43.28 -16.98 -15.26
N ILE A 46 -43.92 -17.49 -16.32
CA ILE A 46 -44.00 -18.94 -16.60
C ILE A 46 -42.59 -19.53 -16.77
N LEU A 47 -41.75 -18.87 -17.58
CA LEU A 47 -40.39 -19.31 -17.81
C LEU A 47 -39.53 -19.23 -16.53
N PHE A 48 -39.74 -18.22 -15.68
CA PHE A 48 -39.07 -18.10 -14.38
C PHE A 48 -39.44 -19.23 -13.40
N LEU A 49 -40.70 -19.69 -13.40
CA LEU A 49 -41.18 -20.74 -12.50
C LEU A 49 -40.95 -22.17 -13.02
N THR A 50 -40.51 -22.33 -14.27
CA THR A 50 -40.30 -23.64 -14.90
C THR A 50 -39.37 -24.57 -14.10
N PRO A 51 -38.21 -24.11 -13.56
CA PRO A 51 -37.35 -24.93 -12.70
C PRO A 51 -38.05 -25.48 -11.46
N TRP A 52 -38.85 -24.64 -10.81
CA TRP A 52 -39.61 -25.03 -9.62
C TRP A 52 -40.75 -26.00 -9.98
N LEU A 53 -41.41 -25.83 -11.12
CA LEU A 53 -42.44 -26.79 -11.54
C LEU A 53 -41.84 -28.18 -11.80
N LEU A 54 -40.75 -28.25 -12.56
CA LEU A 54 -40.11 -29.53 -12.92
C LEU A 54 -39.40 -30.19 -11.72
N GLY A 55 -38.70 -29.40 -10.91
CA GLY A 55 -38.13 -29.85 -9.65
C GLY A 55 -39.20 -30.24 -8.62
N GLY A 56 -40.31 -29.50 -8.60
CA GLY A 56 -41.50 -29.74 -7.78
C GLY A 56 -42.10 -31.11 -8.03
N VAL A 57 -42.26 -31.51 -9.30
CA VAL A 57 -42.68 -32.88 -9.67
C VAL A 57 -41.76 -33.93 -9.05
N GLY A 58 -40.45 -33.71 -9.11
CA GLY A 58 -39.46 -34.56 -8.45
C GLY A 58 -39.65 -34.64 -6.93
N THR A 59 -39.80 -33.49 -6.26
CA THR A 59 -40.04 -33.44 -4.80
C THR A 59 -41.34 -34.14 -4.39
N LEU A 60 -42.39 -34.07 -5.23
CA LEU A 60 -43.68 -34.70 -4.99
C LEU A 60 -43.58 -36.22 -5.11
N LEU A 61 -42.88 -36.73 -6.14
CA LEU A 61 -42.63 -38.16 -6.31
C LEU A 61 -41.81 -38.77 -5.16
N TYR A 62 -40.90 -37.99 -4.57
CA TYR A 62 -40.18 -38.37 -3.36
C TYR A 62 -41.10 -38.45 -2.14
N GLN A 63 -41.95 -37.44 -1.93
CA GLN A 63 -42.88 -37.41 -0.80
C GLN A 63 -43.92 -38.53 -0.86
N LEU A 64 -44.32 -38.95 -2.06
CA LEU A 64 -45.21 -40.08 -2.30
C LEU A 64 -44.50 -41.44 -2.17
N GLY A 65 -43.19 -41.47 -1.91
CA GLY A 65 -42.41 -42.70 -1.71
C GLY A 65 -42.19 -43.53 -2.98
N ILE A 66 -42.44 -42.97 -4.16
CA ILE A 66 -42.40 -43.68 -5.44
C ILE A 66 -40.96 -43.90 -5.90
N MET A 67 -40.04 -42.97 -5.58
CA MET A 67 -38.64 -43.00 -6.01
C MET A 67 -37.69 -42.59 -4.87
N LYS A 68 -36.44 -43.09 -4.91
CA LYS A 68 -35.37 -42.67 -3.97
C LYS A 68 -34.72 -41.35 -4.40
N ASP A 69 -34.13 -40.65 -3.44
CA ASP A 69 -33.56 -39.30 -3.55
C ASP A 69 -32.64 -39.08 -4.77
N TYR A 70 -31.72 -40.00 -5.06
CA TYR A 70 -30.82 -39.86 -6.22
C TYR A 70 -31.53 -39.96 -7.57
N TYR A 71 -32.56 -40.80 -7.69
CA TYR A 71 -33.29 -40.97 -8.95
C TYR A 71 -34.21 -39.79 -9.25
N ILE A 72 -34.75 -39.14 -8.21
CA ILE A 72 -35.54 -37.92 -8.35
C ILE A 72 -34.69 -36.74 -8.82
N ALA A 73 -33.48 -36.60 -8.26
CA ALA A 73 -32.52 -35.58 -8.69
C ALA A 73 -32.13 -35.75 -10.17
N ALA A 74 -31.90 -36.99 -10.60
CA ALA A 74 -31.62 -37.30 -12.00
C ALA A 74 -32.83 -37.02 -12.91
N LEU A 75 -34.06 -37.32 -12.44
CA LEU A 75 -35.29 -37.07 -13.18
C LEU A 75 -35.56 -35.57 -13.37
N SER A 76 -35.50 -34.77 -12.29
CA SER A 76 -35.75 -33.33 -12.38
C SER A 76 -34.66 -32.62 -13.20
N GLY A 77 -33.40 -33.01 -13.04
CA GLY A 77 -32.31 -32.50 -13.87
C GLY A 77 -32.44 -32.88 -15.35
N GLY A 78 -32.88 -34.11 -15.63
CA GLY A 78 -33.16 -34.57 -17.00
C GLY A 78 -34.32 -33.83 -17.66
N LEU A 79 -35.42 -33.61 -16.93
CA LEU A 79 -36.56 -32.81 -17.42
C LEU A 79 -36.16 -31.36 -17.70
N MET A 80 -35.36 -30.76 -16.82
CA MET A 80 -34.90 -29.38 -16.98
C MET A 80 -33.93 -29.24 -18.17
N LEU A 81 -33.04 -30.21 -18.38
CA LEU A 81 -32.16 -30.26 -19.55
C LEU A 81 -32.96 -30.23 -20.86
N VAL A 82 -34.00 -31.05 -20.95
CA VAL A 82 -34.89 -31.10 -22.13
C VAL A 82 -35.64 -29.78 -22.31
N ALA A 83 -36.19 -29.22 -21.24
CA ALA A 83 -36.89 -27.93 -21.29
C ALA A 83 -35.96 -26.79 -21.75
N ALA A 84 -34.74 -26.72 -21.20
CA ALA A 84 -33.76 -25.72 -21.60
C ALA A 84 -33.34 -25.85 -23.08
N LEU A 85 -33.19 -27.08 -23.58
CA LEU A 85 -32.89 -27.33 -24.99
C LEU A 85 -34.05 -26.87 -25.90
N ILE A 86 -35.31 -27.13 -25.52
CA ILE A 86 -36.48 -26.68 -26.28
C ILE A 86 -36.53 -25.16 -26.36
N VAL A 87 -36.31 -24.46 -25.24
CA VAL A 87 -36.31 -22.99 -25.18
C VAL A 87 -35.20 -22.41 -26.08
N HIS A 88 -33.99 -22.96 -26.00
CA HIS A 88 -32.88 -22.54 -26.83
C HIS A 88 -33.07 -22.83 -28.34
N LEU A 89 -33.62 -24.01 -28.69
CA LEU A 89 -33.95 -24.38 -30.08
C LEU A 89 -35.03 -23.48 -30.66
N THR A 90 -36.02 -23.09 -29.86
CA THR A 90 -37.10 -22.17 -30.28
C THR A 90 -36.53 -20.80 -30.66
N ASN A 91 -35.56 -20.30 -29.90
CA ASN A 91 -34.87 -19.06 -30.25
C ASN A 91 -33.96 -19.20 -31.48
N LEU A 92 -33.24 -20.33 -31.65
CA LEU A 92 -32.46 -20.58 -32.87
C LEU A 92 -33.34 -20.58 -34.13
N TYR A 93 -34.53 -21.18 -34.04
CA TYR A 93 -35.52 -21.16 -35.12
C TYR A 93 -36.05 -19.75 -35.40
N ALA A 94 -36.31 -18.94 -34.35
CA ALA A 94 -36.76 -17.56 -34.50
C ALA A 94 -35.72 -16.66 -35.19
N ARG A 95 -34.42 -16.88 -34.93
CA ARG A 95 -33.30 -16.16 -35.58
C ARG A 95 -33.22 -16.41 -37.08
N GLN A 96 -33.53 -17.63 -37.54
CA GLN A 96 -33.48 -17.96 -38.97
C GLN A 96 -34.59 -17.27 -39.78
N LYS A 97 -35.69 -16.85 -39.15
CA LYS A 97 -36.84 -16.23 -39.82
C LYS A 97 -36.76 -14.71 -40.02
N THR A 98 -35.78 -14.01 -39.42
CA THR A 98 -35.78 -12.54 -39.26
C THR A 98 -34.74 -11.78 -40.09
N ALA A 99 -34.21 -12.36 -41.16
CA ALA A 99 -33.21 -11.71 -42.00
C ALA A 99 -33.72 -10.50 -42.84
N THR A 100 -34.95 -10.00 -42.64
CA THR A 100 -35.62 -9.07 -43.57
C THR A 100 -36.31 -7.85 -42.94
N VAL A 101 -35.90 -7.37 -41.77
CA VAL A 101 -36.44 -6.09 -41.24
C VAL A 101 -35.31 -5.13 -40.84
N GLU A 102 -35.21 -4.03 -41.58
CA GLU A 102 -34.31 -2.90 -41.32
C GLU A 102 -34.61 -2.26 -39.96
N ARG A 103 -33.63 -2.25 -39.05
CA ARG A 103 -33.68 -1.47 -37.81
C ARG A 103 -33.33 -0.01 -38.13
N ILE A 104 -34.29 0.89 -37.94
CA ILE A 104 -34.04 2.34 -37.96
C ILE A 104 -33.28 2.71 -36.67
N GLN A 105 -32.01 3.07 -36.82
CA GLN A 105 -31.08 3.38 -35.73
C GLN A 105 -31.02 4.90 -35.51
N ILE A 106 -31.81 5.44 -34.57
CA ILE A 106 -31.68 6.84 -34.14
C ILE A 106 -30.73 6.86 -32.93
N ARG A 107 -29.49 7.31 -33.15
CA ARG A 107 -28.39 7.28 -32.18
C ARG A 107 -28.42 8.54 -31.28
N ARG A 108 -28.77 8.41 -30.00
CA ARG A 108 -28.47 9.41 -28.93
C ARG A 108 -27.89 8.71 -27.70
N THR A 109 -26.80 9.27 -27.19
CA THR A 109 -25.68 8.56 -26.57
C THR A 109 -25.85 8.07 -25.12
N LEU A 110 -27.02 8.12 -24.48
CA LEU A 110 -27.15 7.74 -23.05
C LEU A 110 -28.51 7.13 -22.63
N THR A 111 -29.41 6.79 -23.57
CA THR A 111 -30.70 6.15 -23.28
C THR A 111 -30.98 4.99 -24.24
N ASP A 112 -30.06 4.03 -24.32
CA ASP A 112 -30.23 2.81 -25.12
C ASP A 112 -31.17 1.81 -24.41
N GLU A 113 -32.47 2.07 -24.43
CA GLU A 113 -33.46 0.99 -24.40
C GLU A 113 -34.28 1.06 -25.69
N ASP A 114 -33.99 0.14 -26.62
CA ASP A 114 -34.77 -0.07 -27.85
C ASP A 114 -36.27 -0.19 -27.49
N GLU A 115 -37.13 0.66 -28.03
CA GLU A 115 -38.59 0.45 -27.98
C GLU A 115 -38.95 -0.68 -28.95
N TYR A 116 -39.62 -1.73 -28.45
CA TYR A 116 -40.00 -2.91 -29.24
C TYR A 116 -41.51 -2.89 -29.53
N GLU A 117 -41.89 -2.95 -30.81
CA GLU A 117 -43.27 -3.25 -31.21
C GLU A 117 -43.48 -4.77 -31.33
N PHE A 118 -44.48 -5.29 -30.62
CA PHE A 118 -44.77 -6.73 -30.55
C PHE A 118 -45.98 -7.08 -31.41
N SER A 119 -45.80 -7.92 -32.43
CA SER A 119 -46.87 -8.30 -33.37
C SER A 119 -47.71 -9.51 -32.94
N SER A 120 -47.17 -10.41 -32.11
CA SER A 120 -47.83 -11.66 -31.69
C SER A 120 -47.17 -12.28 -30.45
N CYS A 121 -47.91 -13.12 -29.70
CA CYS A 121 -47.42 -13.86 -28.52
C CYS A 121 -46.21 -14.79 -28.84
N MET A 122 -46.14 -15.35 -30.06
CA MET A 122 -45.02 -16.16 -30.54
C MET A 122 -44.33 -15.56 -31.78
N GLY A 123 -44.50 -14.26 -32.01
CA GLY A 123 -43.77 -13.55 -33.05
C GLY A 123 -42.25 -13.66 -32.83
N SER A 124 -41.47 -13.65 -33.91
CA SER A 124 -40.00 -13.69 -33.85
C SER A 124 -39.42 -12.59 -32.97
N GLU A 125 -40.01 -11.40 -32.99
CA GLU A 125 -39.63 -10.26 -32.15
C GLU A 125 -39.89 -10.52 -30.65
N THR A 126 -41.06 -11.09 -30.32
CA THR A 126 -41.41 -11.45 -28.95
C THR A 126 -40.49 -12.55 -28.39
N VAL A 127 -40.19 -13.57 -29.21
CA VAL A 127 -39.25 -14.65 -28.83
C VAL A 127 -37.85 -14.09 -28.63
N ARG A 128 -37.37 -13.19 -29.49
CA ARG A 128 -36.06 -12.55 -29.38
C ARG A 128 -35.95 -11.61 -28.17
N PHE A 129 -37.04 -10.92 -27.83
CA PHE A 129 -37.10 -10.04 -26.67
C PHE A 129 -37.11 -10.81 -25.34
N ILE A 130 -37.91 -11.88 -25.25
CA ILE A 130 -38.01 -12.68 -24.03
C ILE A 130 -36.77 -13.56 -23.87
N ILE A 131 -36.31 -14.22 -24.95
CA ILE A 131 -35.16 -15.13 -24.98
C ILE A 131 -34.09 -14.53 -25.91
N PRO A 132 -33.28 -13.57 -25.44
CA PRO A 132 -32.12 -13.10 -26.20
C PRO A 132 -31.14 -14.27 -26.33
N GLY A 133 -31.10 -14.90 -27.50
CA GLY A 133 -30.26 -16.07 -27.70
C GLY A 133 -28.78 -15.87 -27.36
N LYS A 134 -28.11 -16.97 -27.01
CA LYS A 134 -26.66 -17.00 -26.81
C LYS A 134 -25.90 -16.79 -28.12
N LYS A 135 -24.74 -16.15 -28.07
CA LYS A 135 -23.87 -15.84 -29.23
C LYS A 135 -23.24 -17.11 -29.81
N PHE A 136 -22.87 -18.07 -28.97
CA PHE A 136 -22.22 -19.31 -29.39
C PHE A 136 -23.12 -20.54 -29.20
N ILE A 137 -23.09 -21.45 -30.18
CA ILE A 137 -23.80 -22.74 -30.11
C ILE A 137 -23.26 -23.60 -28.97
N VAL A 138 -21.95 -23.55 -28.72
CA VAL A 138 -21.29 -24.27 -27.61
C VAL A 138 -21.86 -23.82 -26.25
N ASN A 139 -22.03 -22.52 -26.04
CA ASN A 139 -22.62 -21.97 -24.82
C ASN A 139 -24.09 -22.38 -24.65
N THR A 140 -24.81 -22.50 -25.75
CA THR A 140 -26.21 -22.97 -25.76
C THR A 140 -26.32 -24.38 -25.18
N VAL A 141 -25.43 -25.29 -25.61
CA VAL A 141 -25.39 -26.68 -25.11
C VAL A 141 -24.88 -26.73 -23.67
N LEU A 142 -23.82 -25.99 -23.35
CA LEU A 142 -23.23 -25.95 -22.02
C LEU A 142 -24.22 -25.42 -20.97
N HIS A 143 -24.92 -24.33 -21.25
CA HIS A 143 -25.88 -23.73 -20.32
C HIS A 143 -27.10 -24.62 -20.09
N SER A 144 -27.58 -25.33 -21.13
CA SER A 144 -28.65 -26.33 -20.96
C SER A 144 -28.21 -27.48 -20.04
N PHE A 145 -26.96 -27.96 -20.19
CA PHE A 145 -26.40 -28.98 -19.31
C PHE A 145 -26.27 -28.49 -17.86
N LEU A 146 -25.74 -27.27 -17.66
CA LEU A 146 -25.61 -26.66 -16.35
C LEU A 146 -26.96 -26.39 -15.68
N ALA A 147 -27.98 -25.98 -16.43
CA ALA A 147 -29.34 -25.81 -15.91
C ALA A 147 -29.92 -27.15 -15.42
N GLY A 148 -29.74 -28.24 -16.20
CA GLY A 148 -30.13 -29.58 -15.78
C GLY A 148 -29.41 -30.05 -14.51
N MET A 149 -28.09 -29.83 -14.43
CA MET A 149 -27.29 -30.17 -13.25
C MET A 149 -27.72 -29.36 -12.02
N LEU A 150 -27.98 -28.05 -12.18
CA LEU A 150 -28.40 -27.15 -11.11
C LEU A 150 -29.78 -27.53 -10.56
N CYS A 151 -30.74 -27.82 -11.45
CA CYS A 151 -32.08 -28.25 -11.06
C CYS A 151 -32.06 -29.59 -10.33
N GLY A 152 -31.26 -30.55 -10.81
CA GLY A 152 -31.10 -31.86 -10.19
C GLY A 152 -30.49 -31.79 -8.79
N LEU A 153 -29.36 -31.09 -8.65
CA LEU A 153 -28.70 -30.88 -7.35
C LEU A 153 -29.58 -30.04 -6.41
N GLY A 154 -30.26 -29.03 -6.93
CA GLY A 154 -31.20 -28.21 -6.18
C GLY A 154 -32.41 -28.99 -5.66
N THR A 155 -32.97 -29.88 -6.47
CA THR A 155 -34.05 -30.79 -6.06
C THR A 155 -33.61 -31.71 -4.93
N TRP A 156 -32.40 -32.26 -5.03
CA TRP A 156 -31.82 -33.12 -4.00
C TRP A 156 -31.55 -32.37 -2.69
N TYR A 157 -31.05 -31.13 -2.79
CA TYR A 157 -30.71 -30.28 -1.64
C TYR A 157 -31.96 -29.77 -0.91
N LEU A 158 -33.01 -29.42 -1.65
CA LEU A 158 -34.24 -28.85 -1.10
C LEU A 158 -35.33 -29.88 -0.72
N LEU A 159 -34.99 -31.16 -0.60
CA LEU A 159 -35.96 -32.17 -0.17
C LEU A 159 -36.52 -31.83 1.22
N PRO A 160 -37.85 -31.69 1.39
CA PRO A 160 -38.44 -31.28 2.67
C PRO A 160 -38.05 -32.17 3.86
N ASN A 161 -37.95 -33.49 3.68
CA ASN A 161 -37.51 -34.40 4.76
C ASN A 161 -36.09 -34.11 5.25
N ARG A 162 -35.19 -33.71 4.35
CA ARG A 162 -33.80 -33.34 4.69
C ARG A 162 -33.78 -32.01 5.45
N ILE A 163 -34.49 -31.01 4.94
CA ILE A 163 -34.60 -29.69 5.60
C ILE A 163 -35.26 -29.82 6.98
N THR A 164 -36.33 -30.61 7.10
CA THR A 164 -37.02 -30.85 8.38
C THR A 164 -36.12 -31.59 9.37
N SER A 165 -35.31 -32.56 8.91
CA SER A 165 -34.31 -33.23 9.75
C SER A 165 -33.24 -32.28 10.28
N LEU A 166 -32.92 -31.20 9.55
CA LEU A 166 -31.90 -30.23 9.93
C LEU A 166 -32.43 -29.14 10.87
N TYR A 167 -33.68 -28.69 10.68
CA TYR A 167 -34.20 -27.51 11.38
C TYR A 167 -35.34 -27.79 12.37
N SER A 168 -35.87 -29.02 12.43
CA SER A 168 -36.89 -29.49 13.41
C SER A 168 -38.14 -28.61 13.56
N ASN A 169 -38.36 -27.67 12.63
CA ASN A 169 -39.46 -26.71 12.63
C ASN A 169 -40.11 -26.68 11.24
N VAL A 170 -41.40 -26.96 11.20
CA VAL A 170 -42.20 -27.00 9.96
C VAL A 170 -42.25 -25.62 9.30
N GLY A 171 -42.40 -24.55 10.08
CA GLY A 171 -42.44 -23.18 9.55
C GLY A 171 -41.11 -22.77 8.90
N GLY A 172 -39.99 -23.10 9.54
CA GLY A 172 -38.65 -22.87 8.98
C GLY A 172 -38.38 -23.69 7.73
N THR A 173 -38.85 -24.94 7.70
CA THR A 173 -38.74 -25.84 6.53
C THR A 173 -39.44 -25.24 5.31
N VAL A 174 -40.68 -24.75 5.49
CA VAL A 174 -41.46 -24.15 4.39
C VAL A 174 -40.79 -22.87 3.87
N MET A 175 -40.29 -22.01 4.76
CA MET A 175 -39.57 -20.80 4.34
C MET A 175 -38.30 -21.12 3.56
N ILE A 176 -37.47 -22.06 4.05
CA ILE A 176 -36.22 -22.46 3.38
C ILE A 176 -36.52 -23.14 2.05
N PHE A 177 -37.56 -23.95 1.97
CA PHE A 177 -38.00 -24.57 0.71
C PHE A 177 -38.40 -23.52 -0.33
N VAL A 178 -39.23 -22.55 0.06
CA VAL A 178 -39.70 -21.48 -0.84
C VAL A 178 -38.55 -20.59 -1.28
N PHE A 179 -37.76 -20.04 -0.35
CA PHE A 179 -36.63 -19.18 -0.70
C PHE A 179 -35.51 -19.93 -1.44
N GLY A 180 -35.31 -21.21 -1.14
CA GLY A 180 -34.39 -22.09 -1.86
C GLY A 180 -34.78 -22.25 -3.33
N TRP A 181 -36.04 -22.56 -3.60
CA TRP A 181 -36.54 -22.68 -4.98
C TRP A 181 -36.50 -21.36 -5.74
N VAL A 182 -36.84 -20.25 -5.08
CA VAL A 182 -36.69 -18.91 -5.66
C VAL A 182 -35.22 -18.64 -6.03
N THR A 183 -34.27 -19.04 -5.18
CA THR A 183 -32.83 -18.88 -5.45
C THR A 183 -32.36 -19.71 -6.65
N ILE A 184 -32.83 -20.95 -6.78
CA ILE A 184 -32.55 -21.79 -7.95
C ILE A 184 -33.15 -21.20 -9.23
N CYS A 185 -34.40 -20.71 -9.17
CA CYS A 185 -35.04 -20.05 -10.31
C CYS A 185 -34.26 -18.81 -10.77
N ILE A 186 -33.76 -18.01 -9.84
CA ILE A 186 -32.89 -16.85 -10.12
C ILE A 186 -31.60 -17.27 -10.83
N GLY A 187 -30.98 -18.37 -10.41
CA GLY A 187 -29.77 -18.91 -11.04
C GLY A 187 -30.05 -19.44 -12.45
N GLU A 188 -31.09 -20.25 -12.61
CA GLU A 188 -31.42 -20.90 -13.88
C GLU A 188 -31.97 -19.93 -14.94
N TYR A 189 -32.71 -18.89 -14.53
CA TYR A 189 -33.20 -17.85 -15.44
C TYR A 189 -32.06 -17.15 -16.20
N SER A 190 -30.92 -16.95 -15.52
CA SER A 190 -29.69 -16.38 -16.09
C SER A 190 -29.05 -17.28 -17.16
N LEU A 191 -29.12 -18.60 -16.97
CA LEU A 191 -28.57 -19.58 -17.91
C LEU A 191 -29.38 -19.66 -19.21
N ILE A 192 -30.71 -19.69 -19.07
CA ILE A 192 -31.64 -20.06 -20.14
C ILE A 192 -32.18 -18.86 -20.92
N ILE A 193 -32.46 -17.75 -20.24
CA ILE A 193 -33.30 -16.68 -20.80
C ILE A 193 -32.48 -15.40 -20.90
N ASN A 194 -32.28 -14.71 -19.79
CA ASN A 194 -31.55 -13.45 -19.78
C ASN A 194 -30.80 -13.30 -18.47
N THR A 195 -29.61 -12.74 -18.56
CA THR A 195 -28.84 -12.37 -17.38
C THR A 195 -29.44 -11.10 -16.80
N ALA A 196 -29.51 -11.00 -15.46
CA ALA A 196 -29.78 -9.72 -14.85
C ALA A 196 -28.73 -8.72 -15.35
N THR A 197 -29.14 -7.48 -15.63
CA THR A 197 -28.19 -6.37 -15.72
C THR A 197 -27.59 -6.22 -14.34
N GLU A 198 -26.44 -6.86 -14.09
CA GLU A 198 -25.71 -6.65 -12.86
C GLU A 198 -25.39 -5.17 -12.76
N THR A 199 -25.57 -4.60 -11.57
CA THR A 199 -25.50 -3.17 -11.32
C THR A 199 -24.10 -2.58 -11.49
N ALA A 200 -23.13 -3.35 -12.01
CA ALA A 200 -21.70 -3.08 -11.92
C ALA A 200 -20.85 -3.74 -13.05
N THR A 201 -21.35 -3.84 -14.28
CA THR A 201 -20.44 -4.13 -15.41
C THR A 201 -20.33 -2.89 -16.29
N PHE A 202 -19.15 -2.27 -16.29
CA PHE A 202 -18.63 -1.71 -17.53
C PHE A 202 -18.73 -2.84 -18.55
N GLN A 203 -19.70 -2.78 -19.46
CA GLN A 203 -19.88 -3.76 -20.53
C GLN A 203 -18.80 -3.56 -21.60
N ALA A 204 -17.54 -3.57 -21.19
CA ALA A 204 -16.43 -3.71 -22.11
C ALA A 204 -16.25 -5.22 -22.35
N LEU A 205 -16.99 -5.74 -23.34
CA LEU A 205 -16.73 -7.02 -24.01
C LEU A 205 -16.82 -8.30 -23.13
N ASP A 206 -18.05 -8.73 -22.79
CA ASP A 206 -18.28 -10.16 -22.48
C ASP A 206 -18.24 -10.96 -23.80
N THR A 207 -17.02 -11.27 -24.23
CA THR A 207 -16.72 -12.03 -25.46
C THR A 207 -17.14 -13.49 -25.36
N TYR A 208 -17.27 -14.05 -24.15
CA TYR A 208 -17.52 -15.48 -23.92
C TYR A 208 -18.82 -15.80 -23.15
N GLU A 209 -19.64 -14.79 -22.81
CA GLU A 209 -20.92 -14.93 -22.08
C GLU A 209 -20.79 -15.43 -20.63
N ILE A 210 -19.68 -15.08 -19.97
CA ILE A 210 -19.34 -15.54 -18.61
C ILE A 210 -20.34 -14.99 -17.58
N THR A 211 -20.94 -13.83 -17.82
CA THR A 211 -21.89 -13.21 -16.87
C THR A 211 -23.10 -14.10 -16.59
N ALA A 212 -23.53 -14.92 -17.56
CA ALA A 212 -24.64 -15.84 -17.37
C ALA A 212 -24.37 -16.95 -16.35
N LEU A 213 -23.10 -17.26 -16.11
CA LEU A 213 -22.64 -18.33 -15.24
C LEU A 213 -22.42 -17.86 -13.79
N MET A 214 -22.33 -16.56 -13.51
CA MET A 214 -21.98 -16.03 -12.19
C MET A 214 -22.95 -16.47 -11.08
N ARG A 215 -24.27 -16.24 -11.25
CA ARG A 215 -25.29 -16.64 -10.27
C ARG A 215 -25.38 -18.16 -10.07
N PRO A 216 -25.46 -18.99 -11.13
CA PRO A 216 -25.33 -20.44 -11.02
C PRO A 216 -24.04 -20.87 -10.31
N SER A 217 -22.91 -20.21 -10.58
CA SER A 217 -21.63 -20.55 -9.96
C SER A 217 -21.64 -20.31 -8.46
N TYR A 218 -22.31 -19.28 -7.94
CA TYR A 218 -22.48 -19.10 -6.50
C TYR A 218 -23.31 -20.21 -5.86
N ILE A 219 -24.34 -20.71 -6.54
CA ILE A 219 -25.17 -21.82 -6.05
C ILE A 219 -24.36 -23.12 -6.11
N PHE A 220 -23.65 -23.39 -7.20
CA PHE A 220 -22.72 -24.52 -7.30
C PHE A 220 -21.60 -24.44 -6.28
N VAL A 221 -21.06 -23.25 -6.01
CA VAL A 221 -20.08 -23.01 -4.96
C VAL A 221 -20.72 -23.26 -3.62
N PHE A 222 -21.93 -22.78 -3.29
CA PHE A 222 -22.58 -23.07 -2.01
C PHE A 222 -22.80 -24.58 -1.80
N ILE A 223 -23.27 -25.29 -2.84
CA ILE A 223 -23.41 -26.76 -2.86
C ILE A 223 -22.05 -27.45 -2.79
N ALA A 224 -21.01 -26.90 -3.43
CA ALA A 224 -19.65 -27.43 -3.42
C ALA A 224 -18.87 -27.03 -2.15
N VAL A 225 -19.27 -26.01 -1.42
CA VAL A 225 -18.74 -25.54 -0.14
C VAL A 225 -19.29 -26.40 0.98
N ASP A 226 -20.57 -26.77 0.87
CA ASP A 226 -21.17 -27.86 1.64
C ASP A 226 -20.42 -29.19 1.41
N LEU A 227 -19.86 -29.40 0.20
CA LEU A 227 -19.09 -30.61 -0.15
C LEU A 227 -17.57 -30.53 0.10
N VAL A 228 -16.92 -29.39 -0.11
CA VAL A 228 -15.46 -29.19 -0.14
C VAL A 228 -15.18 -27.69 0.06
N HIS A 229 -15.00 -27.24 1.31
CA HIS A 229 -14.71 -25.83 1.54
C HIS A 229 -13.21 -25.51 1.45
N ARG A 230 -12.88 -24.59 0.52
CA ARG A 230 -11.57 -23.96 0.25
C ARG A 230 -11.06 -23.07 1.40
N LEU A 231 -10.96 -23.65 2.59
CA LEU A 231 -9.94 -23.38 3.61
C LEU A 231 -9.02 -24.61 3.77
N LEU A 232 -9.13 -25.53 2.81
CA LEU A 232 -8.81 -26.95 2.92
C LEU A 232 -7.39 -27.18 3.41
N VAL A 233 -6.35 -26.43 3.04
CA VAL A 233 -5.00 -26.78 3.51
C VAL A 233 -4.81 -26.48 5.01
N MET A 234 -5.06 -25.25 5.46
CA MET A 234 -4.94 -24.93 6.90
C MET A 234 -6.05 -25.57 7.74
N PHE A 235 -7.26 -25.69 7.18
CA PHE A 235 -8.35 -26.42 7.81
C PHE A 235 -8.06 -27.92 7.86
N LEU A 236 -7.57 -28.58 6.80
CA LEU A 236 -7.17 -30.00 6.85
C LEU A 236 -5.97 -30.22 7.74
N VAL A 237 -5.02 -29.31 7.82
CA VAL A 237 -3.90 -29.45 8.76
C VAL A 237 -4.41 -29.33 10.20
N SER A 238 -5.29 -28.37 10.49
CA SER A 238 -5.85 -28.17 11.84
C SER A 238 -6.88 -29.23 12.24
N THR A 239 -7.80 -29.56 11.34
CA THR A 239 -8.82 -30.61 11.48
C THR A 239 -8.18 -31.98 11.42
N GLY A 240 -7.17 -32.17 10.55
CA GLY A 240 -6.35 -33.37 10.50
C GLY A 240 -5.66 -33.63 11.82
N ALA A 241 -5.06 -32.63 12.46
CA ALA A 241 -4.48 -32.78 13.80
C ALA A 241 -5.52 -33.18 14.86
N ALA A 242 -6.75 -32.64 14.80
CA ALA A 242 -7.83 -33.02 15.71
C ALA A 242 -8.38 -34.44 15.42
N VAL A 243 -8.40 -34.85 14.16
CA VAL A 243 -8.85 -36.18 13.75
C VAL A 243 -7.81 -37.23 14.13
N THR A 244 -6.53 -36.99 13.86
CA THR A 244 -5.45 -37.90 14.24
C THR A 244 -5.36 -38.08 15.75
N SER A 245 -5.60 -37.04 16.55
CA SER A 245 -5.58 -37.15 18.02
C SER A 245 -6.71 -38.03 18.57
N CYS A 246 -7.82 -38.19 17.85
CA CYS A 246 -8.89 -39.13 18.21
C CYS A 246 -8.57 -40.59 17.88
N PHE A 247 -7.70 -40.84 16.90
CA PHE A 247 -7.33 -42.21 16.48
C PHE A 247 -6.11 -42.76 17.21
N ILE A 248 -5.40 -41.97 18.02
CA ILE A 248 -4.27 -42.44 18.83
C ILE A 248 -4.82 -43.22 20.03
N PRO A 249 -4.47 -44.52 20.19
CA PRO A 249 -5.04 -45.37 21.24
C PRO A 249 -4.48 -45.09 22.66
N SER A 250 -3.42 -44.30 22.77
CA SER A 250 -2.76 -43.93 24.03
C SER A 250 -3.16 -42.51 24.44
N THR A 251 -3.67 -42.34 25.66
CA THR A 251 -4.00 -41.01 26.22
C THR A 251 -2.75 -40.11 26.29
N LEU A 252 -1.63 -40.68 26.75
CA LEU A 252 -0.32 -40.01 26.78
C LEU A 252 0.15 -39.63 25.37
N GLY A 253 0.02 -40.53 24.40
CA GLY A 253 0.36 -40.27 23.00
C GLY A 253 -0.48 -39.15 22.39
N SER A 254 -1.78 -39.10 22.73
CA SER A 254 -2.71 -38.06 22.27
C SER A 254 -2.34 -36.69 22.85
N VAL A 255 -2.04 -36.60 24.15
CA VAL A 255 -1.61 -35.34 24.82
C VAL A 255 -0.27 -34.83 24.26
N LEU A 256 0.71 -35.71 24.08
CA LEU A 256 1.99 -35.36 23.45
C LEU A 256 1.80 -34.87 22.01
N PHE A 257 0.97 -35.56 21.23
CA PHE A 257 0.67 -35.18 19.85
C PHE A 257 -0.03 -33.82 19.78
N MET A 258 -1.05 -33.56 20.62
CA MET A 258 -1.76 -32.29 20.67
C MET A 258 -0.85 -31.13 21.12
N THR A 259 0.03 -31.37 22.10
CA THR A 259 0.99 -30.37 22.59
C THR A 259 2.03 -30.03 21.54
N GLY A 260 2.61 -31.05 20.89
CA GLY A 260 3.60 -30.88 19.82
C GLY A 260 3.02 -30.23 18.56
N CYS A 261 1.86 -30.69 18.08
CA CYS A 261 1.18 -30.10 16.93
C CYS A 261 0.70 -28.67 17.23
N GLY A 262 0.21 -28.41 18.45
CA GLY A 262 -0.19 -27.07 18.88
C GLY A 262 0.96 -26.06 18.78
N PHE A 263 2.16 -26.45 19.22
CA PHE A 263 3.37 -25.64 19.09
C PHE A 263 3.79 -25.47 17.62
N LEU A 264 3.93 -26.56 16.86
CA LEU A 264 4.39 -26.51 15.46
C LEU A 264 3.47 -25.66 14.56
N LEU A 265 2.15 -25.75 14.76
CA LEU A 265 1.15 -24.97 14.02
C LEU A 265 1.02 -23.51 14.50
N SER A 266 1.74 -23.14 15.55
CA SER A 266 1.87 -21.75 16.01
C SER A 266 3.09 -21.04 15.45
N LEU A 267 4.04 -21.77 14.86
CA LEU A 267 5.24 -21.25 14.20
C LEU A 267 4.95 -20.83 12.76
N ASN A 268 5.78 -19.94 12.21
CA ASN A 268 5.72 -19.56 10.81
C ASN A 268 6.37 -20.66 9.93
N LEU A 269 5.57 -21.62 9.48
CA LEU A 269 6.03 -22.75 8.66
C LEU A 269 6.61 -22.31 7.30
N SER A 270 6.18 -21.15 6.78
CA SER A 270 6.65 -20.65 5.48
C SER A 270 8.13 -20.26 5.54
N GLU A 271 8.56 -19.51 6.57
CA GLU A 271 9.95 -19.11 6.75
C GLU A 271 10.87 -20.29 7.05
N ILE A 272 10.41 -21.25 7.87
CA ILE A 272 11.17 -22.48 8.16
C ILE A 272 11.39 -23.27 6.85
N GLY A 273 10.36 -23.36 6.00
CA GLY A 273 10.45 -23.98 4.68
C GLY A 273 11.44 -23.27 3.75
N PHE A 274 11.43 -21.92 3.73
CA PHE A 274 12.40 -21.14 2.95
C PHE A 274 13.83 -21.27 3.47
N ALA A 275 14.04 -21.27 4.78
CA ALA A 275 15.35 -21.47 5.40
C ALA A 275 15.93 -22.85 5.08
N PHE A 276 15.09 -23.90 5.14
CA PHE A 276 15.49 -25.26 4.76
C PHE A 276 15.86 -25.36 3.27
N LYS A 277 15.06 -24.75 2.40
CA LYS A 277 15.34 -24.68 0.96
C LYS A 277 16.65 -23.95 0.68
N HIS A 278 16.93 -22.85 1.39
CA HIS A 278 18.17 -22.10 1.25
C HIS A 278 19.38 -22.89 1.74
N ALA A 279 19.30 -23.56 2.90
CA ALA A 279 20.36 -24.43 3.40
C ALA A 279 20.67 -25.58 2.43
N MET A 280 19.63 -26.16 1.83
CA MET A 280 19.76 -27.23 0.81
C MET A 280 20.41 -26.70 -0.48
N ILE A 281 20.03 -25.51 -0.96
CA ILE A 281 20.62 -24.88 -2.14
C ILE A 281 22.09 -24.47 -1.89
N CYS A 282 22.41 -23.92 -0.72
CA CYS A 282 23.80 -23.61 -0.34
C CYS A 282 24.69 -24.85 -0.28
N HIS A 283 24.14 -26.00 0.09
CA HIS A 283 24.86 -27.28 0.05
C HIS A 283 25.06 -27.82 -1.38
N LEU A 284 24.19 -27.47 -2.33
CA LEU A 284 24.26 -27.97 -3.71
C LEU A 284 25.17 -27.12 -4.63
N THR A 285 25.36 -25.83 -4.36
CA THR A 285 26.18 -24.94 -5.19
C THR A 285 27.08 -24.02 -4.36
N PRO A 286 28.30 -24.45 -3.99
CA PRO A 286 29.15 -23.68 -3.07
C PRO A 286 29.84 -22.45 -3.67
N ASN A 287 29.76 -22.17 -4.99
CA ASN A 287 30.73 -21.25 -5.61
C ASN A 287 30.25 -20.18 -6.60
N LYS A 288 28.95 -19.90 -6.78
CA LYS A 288 28.51 -18.79 -7.66
C LYS A 288 27.21 -18.13 -7.21
N SER A 289 27.30 -17.17 -6.29
CA SER A 289 26.42 -15.98 -6.23
C SER A 289 26.77 -15.10 -5.03
N LYS A 290 27.63 -14.10 -5.23
CA LYS A 290 27.84 -13.00 -4.26
C LYS A 290 27.25 -11.66 -4.73
N THR A 291 26.51 -11.64 -5.84
CA THR A 291 26.14 -10.38 -6.52
C THR A 291 24.67 -10.27 -6.92
N LEU A 292 23.73 -10.95 -6.23
CA LEU A 292 22.32 -10.60 -6.37
C LEU A 292 21.58 -10.84 -5.05
N LEU A 293 20.76 -9.84 -4.66
CA LEU A 293 19.78 -9.82 -3.58
C LEU A 293 20.20 -9.14 -2.25
N ASN A 294 20.39 -7.81 -2.27
CA ASN A 294 20.28 -6.94 -1.09
C ASN A 294 18.81 -6.60 -0.81
N GLY A 295 18.06 -7.53 -0.24
CA GLY A 295 16.79 -7.25 0.44
C GLY A 295 16.91 -7.66 1.92
N PRO A 296 16.16 -7.05 2.85
CA PRO A 296 16.20 -7.41 4.25
C PRO A 296 15.46 -8.74 4.46
N ARG A 297 16.09 -9.85 4.06
CA ARG A 297 15.60 -11.20 4.38
C ARG A 297 16.16 -11.57 5.75
N VAL A 298 15.31 -11.47 6.77
CA VAL A 298 15.59 -11.95 8.12
C VAL A 298 16.01 -13.42 8.01
N GLN A 299 17.30 -13.67 8.17
CA GLN A 299 17.84 -15.03 8.27
C GLN A 299 17.31 -15.63 9.57
N PHE A 300 16.43 -16.62 9.45
CA PHE A 300 16.05 -17.49 10.56
C PHE A 300 17.33 -18.03 11.20
N GLY A 301 17.65 -17.55 12.40
CA GLY A 301 18.94 -17.80 13.03
C GLY A 301 19.00 -19.20 13.62
N TRP A 302 20.13 -19.90 13.50
CA TRP A 302 20.34 -21.20 14.18
C TRP A 302 20.02 -21.14 15.69
N ARG A 303 20.22 -19.96 16.31
CA ARG A 303 19.84 -19.69 17.70
C ARG A 303 18.34 -19.78 17.96
N GLU A 304 17.51 -19.27 17.06
CA GLU A 304 16.04 -19.31 17.19
C GLU A 304 15.54 -20.74 17.03
N PHE A 305 16.12 -21.50 16.09
CA PHE A 305 15.82 -22.92 15.92
C PHE A 305 16.12 -23.73 17.20
N VAL A 306 17.32 -23.53 17.79
CA VAL A 306 17.70 -24.20 19.04
C VAL A 306 16.78 -23.80 20.19
N PHE A 307 16.42 -22.52 20.29
CA PHE A 307 15.46 -22.05 21.29
C PHE A 307 14.10 -22.74 21.14
N TYR A 308 13.53 -22.80 19.93
CA TYR A 308 12.26 -23.49 19.69
C TYR A 308 12.32 -24.99 19.98
N LEU A 309 13.44 -25.65 19.67
CA LEU A 309 13.62 -27.06 19.98
C LEU A 309 13.68 -27.31 21.50
N ILE A 310 14.36 -26.43 22.25
CA ILE A 310 14.40 -26.49 23.72
C ILE A 310 13.00 -26.28 24.30
N VAL A 311 12.28 -25.25 23.86
CA VAL A 311 10.92 -24.97 24.34
C VAL A 311 9.97 -26.14 24.05
N LEU A 312 10.04 -26.71 22.85
CA LEU A 312 9.22 -27.88 22.47
C LEU A 312 9.54 -29.11 23.33
N THR A 313 10.82 -29.42 23.55
CA THR A 313 11.20 -30.58 24.37
C THR A 313 10.77 -30.42 25.82
N LEU A 314 10.92 -29.22 26.40
CA LEU A 314 10.43 -28.91 27.73
C LEU A 314 8.90 -29.00 27.84
N ALA A 315 8.16 -28.51 26.83
CA ALA A 315 6.70 -28.54 26.83
C ALA A 315 6.16 -29.99 26.76
N LEU A 316 6.78 -30.82 25.93
CA LEU A 316 6.44 -32.25 25.83
C LEU A 316 6.79 -33.00 27.12
N LEU A 317 7.96 -32.69 27.72
CA LEU A 317 8.38 -33.28 28.98
C LEU A 317 7.40 -32.94 30.12
N GLU A 318 7.06 -31.66 30.30
CA GLU A 318 6.10 -31.22 31.32
C GLU A 318 4.73 -31.89 31.13
N ALA A 319 4.17 -31.83 29.91
CA ALA A 319 2.86 -32.43 29.62
C ALA A 319 2.87 -33.94 29.90
N SER A 320 3.97 -34.64 29.57
CA SER A 320 4.11 -36.08 29.82
C SER A 320 4.17 -36.44 31.29
N LEU A 321 4.97 -35.71 32.07
CA LEU A 321 5.16 -35.97 33.50
C LEU A 321 3.87 -35.70 34.26
N LEU A 322 3.23 -34.56 34.00
CA LEU A 322 1.98 -34.20 34.66
C LEU A 322 0.85 -35.18 34.31
N HIS A 323 0.70 -35.55 33.04
CA HIS A 323 -0.34 -36.50 32.64
C HIS A 323 -0.10 -37.91 33.20
N HIS A 324 1.16 -38.36 33.28
CA HIS A 324 1.50 -39.70 33.77
C HIS A 324 1.41 -39.82 35.30
N PHE A 325 1.90 -38.83 36.04
CA PHE A 325 2.02 -38.91 37.50
C PHE A 325 0.84 -38.33 38.28
N ALA A 326 0.05 -37.43 37.70
CA ALA A 326 -1.03 -36.76 38.45
C ALA A 326 -2.29 -37.63 38.64
N GLY A 327 -2.44 -38.75 37.92
CA GLY A 327 -3.56 -39.67 38.08
C GLY A 327 -4.95 -39.06 37.82
N PHE A 328 -6.01 -39.86 37.96
CA PHE A 328 -7.39 -39.40 37.76
C PHE A 328 -7.92 -38.74 39.04
N HIS A 329 -8.04 -37.41 39.05
CA HIS A 329 -8.72 -36.66 40.11
C HIS A 329 -9.89 -35.85 39.55
N THR A 330 -11.07 -36.01 40.15
CA THR A 330 -12.21 -35.12 39.87
C THR A 330 -11.92 -33.72 40.41
N PHE A 331 -12.27 -32.69 39.66
CA PHE A 331 -12.00 -31.30 40.06
C PHE A 331 -12.56 -30.98 41.45
N SER A 332 -11.69 -30.50 42.34
CA SER A 332 -12.03 -30.02 43.68
C SER A 332 -11.19 -28.79 44.01
N LYS A 333 -11.60 -27.98 45.00
CA LYS A 333 -10.86 -26.76 45.40
C LYS A 333 -9.40 -27.02 45.82
N THR A 334 -9.07 -28.26 46.19
CA THR A 334 -7.75 -28.70 46.62
C THR A 334 -7.03 -29.57 45.58
N SER A 335 -7.66 -29.83 44.42
CA SER A 335 -7.06 -30.62 43.34
C SER A 335 -5.84 -29.89 42.73
N PRO A 336 -4.86 -30.62 42.17
CA PRO A 336 -3.69 -30.01 41.54
C PRO A 336 -4.08 -29.03 40.42
N GLN A 337 -5.14 -29.33 39.66
CA GLN A 337 -5.69 -28.42 38.64
C GLN A 337 -6.23 -27.10 39.22
N ALA A 338 -6.82 -27.11 40.43
CA ALA A 338 -7.27 -25.91 41.11
C ALA A 338 -6.09 -25.07 41.65
N VAL A 339 -5.01 -25.70 42.10
CA VAL A 339 -3.78 -24.99 42.50
C VAL A 339 -3.18 -24.25 41.30
N VAL A 340 -3.07 -24.91 40.15
CA VAL A 340 -2.61 -24.26 38.91
C VAL A 340 -3.56 -23.14 38.49
N SER A 341 -4.87 -23.29 38.70
CA SER A 341 -5.86 -22.24 38.40
C SER A 341 -5.61 -20.94 39.19
N TYR A 342 -5.24 -21.02 40.47
CA TYR A 342 -4.86 -19.82 41.25
C TYR A 342 -3.59 -19.17 40.71
N VAL A 343 -2.61 -19.97 40.26
CA VAL A 343 -1.39 -19.47 39.61
C VAL A 343 -1.75 -18.73 38.32
N LEU A 344 -2.65 -19.28 37.49
CA LEU A 344 -3.11 -18.61 36.26
C LEU A 344 -3.80 -17.27 36.55
N ILE A 345 -4.62 -17.17 37.60
CA ILE A 345 -5.24 -15.91 38.02
C ILE A 345 -4.17 -14.88 38.40
N GLY A 346 -3.17 -15.28 39.20
CA GLY A 346 -2.05 -14.41 39.57
C GLY A 346 -1.23 -13.95 38.35
N LEU A 347 -0.96 -14.86 37.41
CA LEU A 347 -0.25 -14.55 36.16
C LEU A 347 -1.05 -13.59 35.27
N LEU A 348 -2.36 -13.77 35.15
CA LEU A 348 -3.22 -12.86 34.39
C LEU A 348 -3.18 -11.45 34.98
N LEU A 349 -3.35 -11.32 36.31
CA LEU A 349 -3.28 -10.02 36.99
C LEU A 349 -1.91 -9.36 36.82
N ALA A 350 -0.82 -10.12 37.01
CA ALA A 350 0.53 -9.60 36.85
C ALA A 350 0.81 -9.14 35.40
N THR A 351 0.52 -9.98 34.41
CA THR A 351 0.75 -9.65 32.98
C THR A 351 -0.14 -8.51 32.50
N TRP A 352 -1.37 -8.39 33.04
CA TRP A 352 -2.29 -7.29 32.77
C TRP A 352 -1.79 -5.97 33.36
N ILE A 353 -1.41 -5.93 34.65
CA ILE A 353 -0.85 -4.73 35.29
C ILE A 353 0.41 -4.26 34.56
N LEU A 354 1.33 -5.19 34.26
CA LEU A 354 2.56 -4.86 33.54
C LEU A 354 2.29 -4.29 32.15
N ARG A 355 1.18 -4.68 31.49
CA ARG A 355 0.76 -4.11 30.20
C ARG A 355 0.22 -2.69 30.36
N GLU A 356 -0.67 -2.45 31.32
CA GLU A 356 -1.23 -1.11 31.56
C GLU A 356 -0.13 -0.09 31.92
N ILE A 357 0.93 -0.51 32.63
CA ILE A 357 2.10 0.34 32.94
C ILE A 357 2.84 0.80 31.66
N GLN A 358 2.77 0.05 30.56
CA GLN A 358 3.44 0.43 29.29
C GLN A 358 2.63 1.46 28.47
N GLY A 359 1.31 1.54 28.68
CA GLY A 359 0.43 2.39 27.88
C GLY A 359 0.44 3.86 28.32
N VAL A 360 0.04 4.75 27.42
CA VAL A 360 -0.13 6.19 27.71
C VAL A 360 -1.29 6.43 28.68
N TYR A 361 -2.38 5.68 28.53
CA TYR A 361 -3.57 5.78 29.36
C TYR A 361 -3.85 4.46 30.10
N LEU A 362 -4.09 4.54 31.40
CA LEU A 362 -4.59 3.45 32.23
C LEU A 362 -6.09 3.26 31.96
N PHE A 363 -6.49 2.05 31.59
CA PHE A 363 -7.86 1.71 31.20
C PHE A 363 -8.42 2.57 30.04
N GLY A 364 -7.56 3.30 29.33
CA GLY A 364 -7.94 4.28 28.30
C GLY A 364 -8.48 5.62 28.82
N ILE A 365 -8.65 5.80 30.13
CA ILE A 365 -9.34 6.97 30.72
C ILE A 365 -8.36 7.96 31.38
N PHE A 366 -7.41 7.46 32.17
CA PHE A 366 -6.52 8.30 32.97
C PHE A 366 -5.11 8.23 32.43
N ARG A 367 -4.41 9.37 32.29
CA ARG A 367 -3.02 9.34 31.83
C ARG A 367 -2.15 8.58 32.83
N ASN A 368 -1.30 7.71 32.33
CA ASN A 368 -0.39 6.90 33.12
C ASN A 368 0.73 7.79 33.71
N PRO A 369 0.88 7.85 35.05
CA PRO A 369 1.91 8.67 35.69
C PRO A 369 3.34 8.13 35.46
N PHE A 370 3.49 6.86 35.08
CA PHE A 370 4.79 6.26 34.76
C PHE A 370 5.23 6.54 33.31
N TYR A 371 4.32 7.03 32.45
CA TYR A 371 4.66 7.37 31.08
C TYR A 371 5.43 8.71 31.02
N PRO A 372 6.42 8.86 30.10
CA PRO A 372 7.15 10.12 29.95
C PRO A 372 6.22 11.32 29.74
N LYS A 373 6.50 12.43 30.44
CA LYS A 373 5.71 13.67 30.39
C LYS A 373 6.09 14.58 29.22
N ASP A 374 7.38 14.65 28.90
CA ASP A 374 7.92 15.49 27.83
C ASP A 374 8.52 14.62 26.72
N ILE A 375 8.03 14.82 25.50
CA ILE A 375 8.49 14.13 24.29
C ILE A 375 9.43 15.03 23.47
N MET A 376 9.45 16.34 23.75
CA MET A 376 10.26 17.34 23.03
C MET A 376 11.77 17.10 23.12
N THR A 377 12.25 16.43 24.18
CA THR A 377 13.66 16.03 24.30
C THR A 377 13.81 14.53 24.13
N VAL A 378 14.24 14.11 22.93
CA VAL A 378 14.41 12.69 22.56
C VAL A 378 15.30 11.94 23.56
N THR A 379 16.38 12.57 24.03
CA THR A 379 17.32 11.95 24.98
C THR A 379 16.69 11.63 26.33
N VAL A 380 15.87 12.54 26.87
CA VAL A 380 15.16 12.37 28.15
C VAL A 380 14.06 11.32 28.00
N PHE A 381 13.36 11.33 26.87
CA PHE A 381 12.36 10.32 26.53
C PHE A 381 12.97 8.92 26.49
N LEU A 382 14.09 8.74 25.76
CA LEU A 382 14.79 7.47 25.63
C LEU A 382 15.28 6.92 26.99
N GLU A 383 15.75 7.78 27.90
CA GLU A 383 16.19 7.34 29.23
C GLU A 383 15.02 6.78 30.06
N LYS A 384 13.87 7.48 30.07
CA LYS A 384 12.67 7.02 30.78
C LYS A 384 12.06 5.79 30.12
N GLN A 385 12.02 5.75 28.79
CA GLN A 385 11.56 4.60 28.02
C GLN A 385 12.39 3.36 28.34
N ARG A 386 13.72 3.48 28.53
CA ARG A 386 14.58 2.35 28.94
C ARG A 386 14.14 1.71 30.26
N ARG A 387 13.57 2.47 31.20
CA ARG A 387 13.01 1.94 32.46
C ARG A 387 11.73 1.16 32.21
N LEU A 388 10.83 1.69 31.37
CA LEU A 388 9.61 0.99 30.95
C LEU A 388 9.93 -0.29 30.16
N MET A 389 10.98 -0.27 29.32
CA MET A 389 11.42 -1.45 28.58
C MET A 389 11.84 -2.60 29.51
N LYS A 390 12.45 -2.33 30.67
CA LYS A 390 12.75 -3.38 31.65
C LYS A 390 11.48 -4.08 32.15
N VAL A 391 10.43 -3.30 32.42
CA VAL A 391 9.10 -3.81 32.81
C VAL A 391 8.49 -4.63 31.67
N GLY A 392 8.64 -4.15 30.43
CA GLY A 392 8.22 -4.86 29.22
C GLY A 392 8.92 -6.21 29.03
N VAL A 393 10.22 -6.30 29.31
CA VAL A 393 11.00 -7.55 29.25
C VAL A 393 10.49 -8.56 30.29
N VAL A 394 10.21 -8.12 31.53
CA VAL A 394 9.63 -8.98 32.56
C VAL A 394 8.28 -9.53 32.11
N ARG A 395 7.40 -8.65 31.59
CA ARG A 395 6.10 -9.05 31.03
C ARG A 395 6.27 -10.07 29.91
N ARG A 396 7.21 -9.83 28.99
CA ARG A 396 7.51 -10.73 27.87
C ARG A 396 7.89 -12.11 28.36
N ILE A 397 8.84 -12.22 29.29
CA ILE A 397 9.26 -13.52 29.88
C ILE A 397 8.07 -14.23 30.54
N LEU A 398 7.26 -13.50 31.32
CA LEU A 398 6.07 -14.08 31.96
C LEU A 398 5.07 -14.60 30.92
N LEU A 399 4.88 -13.89 29.81
CA LEU A 399 3.88 -14.22 28.79
C LEU A 399 4.35 -15.26 27.77
N THR A 400 5.64 -15.28 27.41
CA THR A 400 6.19 -16.19 26.38
C THR A 400 6.72 -17.50 26.95
N LEU A 401 7.18 -17.51 28.20
CA LEU A 401 7.72 -18.71 28.85
C LEU A 401 6.80 -19.16 29.98
N VAL A 402 6.62 -18.37 31.04
CA VAL A 402 5.97 -18.83 32.29
C VAL A 402 4.49 -19.20 32.09
N SER A 403 3.72 -18.33 31.42
CA SER A 403 2.28 -18.53 31.24
C SER A 403 1.94 -19.73 30.34
N PRO A 404 2.63 -19.95 29.21
CA PRO A 404 2.42 -21.15 28.39
C PRO A 404 2.63 -22.47 29.13
N PHE A 405 3.71 -22.62 29.89
CA PHE A 405 3.95 -23.83 30.69
C PHE A 405 2.86 -24.01 31.77
N ALA A 406 2.49 -22.94 32.49
CA ALA A 406 1.38 -23.01 33.45
C ALA A 406 0.03 -23.39 32.80
N MET A 407 -0.24 -22.93 31.57
CA MET A 407 -1.45 -23.31 30.82
C MET A 407 -1.40 -24.76 30.32
N ILE A 408 -0.23 -25.25 29.91
CA ILE A 408 -0.02 -26.66 29.54
C ILE A 408 -0.20 -27.56 30.77
N ALA A 409 0.30 -27.15 31.93
CA ALA A 409 0.05 -27.84 33.19
C ALA A 409 -1.45 -27.91 33.51
N PHE A 410 -2.19 -26.80 33.38
CA PHE A 410 -3.64 -26.80 33.59
C PHE A 410 -4.39 -27.75 32.64
N LEU A 411 -4.00 -27.77 31.36
CA LEU A 411 -4.62 -28.64 30.35
C LEU A 411 -4.28 -30.11 30.55
N SER A 412 -3.03 -30.44 30.85
CA SER A 412 -2.54 -31.83 31.00
C SER A 412 -3.08 -32.54 32.26
N LEU A 413 -3.43 -31.77 33.30
CA LEU A 413 -4.04 -32.25 34.54
C LEU A 413 -5.55 -32.52 34.43
N ASP A 414 -6.18 -32.25 33.28
CA ASP A 414 -7.63 -32.36 33.15
C ASP A 414 -8.12 -33.81 33.05
N SER A 415 -9.15 -34.13 33.85
CA SER A 415 -9.71 -35.48 33.93
C SER A 415 -10.41 -35.96 32.64
N SER A 416 -10.85 -35.06 31.76
CA SER A 416 -11.55 -35.43 30.51
C SER A 416 -10.62 -36.06 29.46
N LEU A 417 -9.31 -35.79 29.54
CA LEU A 417 -8.29 -36.40 28.67
C LEU A 417 -8.11 -37.91 28.90
N HIS A 418 -8.58 -38.43 30.03
CA HIS A 418 -8.49 -39.84 30.41
C HIS A 418 -9.73 -40.66 29.99
N LYS A 419 -10.84 -40.01 29.61
CA LYS A 419 -12.05 -40.68 29.11
C LYS A 419 -11.90 -40.92 27.59
N LEU A 420 -12.31 -42.10 27.11
CA LEU A 420 -12.23 -42.53 25.70
C LEU A 420 -12.57 -41.39 24.72
N HIS A 421 -11.71 -41.22 23.70
CA HIS A 421 -11.61 -40.08 22.79
C HIS A 421 -12.94 -39.72 22.09
N SER A 422 -13.78 -38.90 22.74
CA SER A 422 -14.88 -38.23 22.08
C SER A 422 -14.33 -37.23 21.06
N VAL A 423 -14.94 -37.15 19.88
CA VAL A 423 -14.57 -36.16 18.86
C VAL A 423 -14.60 -34.73 19.43
N SER A 424 -15.52 -34.46 20.36
CA SER A 424 -15.65 -33.16 21.03
C SER A 424 -14.46 -32.82 21.93
N THR A 425 -13.88 -33.80 22.64
CA THR A 425 -12.69 -33.58 23.48
C THR A 425 -11.46 -33.33 22.61
N CYS A 426 -11.25 -34.12 21.56
CA CYS A 426 -10.12 -33.92 20.65
C CYS A 426 -10.13 -32.52 20.02
N ILE A 427 -11.28 -32.06 19.54
CA ILE A 427 -11.41 -30.73 18.91
C ILE A 427 -11.13 -29.61 19.92
N GLY A 428 -11.74 -29.70 21.10
CA GLY A 428 -11.58 -28.70 22.16
C GLY A 428 -10.13 -28.57 22.64
N PHE A 429 -9.48 -29.71 22.96
CA PHE A 429 -8.11 -29.71 23.45
C PHE A 429 -7.07 -29.39 22.36
N THR A 430 -7.24 -29.87 21.13
CA THR A 430 -6.35 -29.51 20.01
C THR A 430 -6.34 -27.99 19.78
N ARG A 431 -7.51 -27.34 19.85
CA ARG A 431 -7.60 -25.87 19.84
C ARG A 431 -6.93 -25.25 21.07
N ALA A 432 -7.20 -25.76 22.27
CA ALA A 432 -6.68 -25.18 23.51
C ALA A 432 -5.14 -25.20 23.54
N PHE A 433 -4.50 -26.33 23.26
CA PHE A 433 -3.04 -26.45 23.19
C PHE A 433 -2.42 -25.57 22.10
N ARG A 434 -3.13 -25.34 20.99
CA ARG A 434 -2.70 -24.41 19.94
C ARG A 434 -2.80 -22.94 20.38
N MET A 435 -3.88 -22.56 21.05
CA MET A 435 -4.12 -21.17 21.48
C MET A 435 -3.13 -20.71 22.55
N VAL A 436 -2.63 -21.63 23.40
CA VAL A 436 -1.56 -21.36 24.37
C VAL A 436 -0.36 -20.66 23.71
N TRP A 437 0.02 -21.10 22.52
CA TRP A 437 1.19 -20.58 21.81
C TRP A 437 0.84 -19.44 20.83
N GLN A 438 -0.31 -19.54 20.14
CA GLN A 438 -0.71 -18.54 19.14
C GLN A 438 -1.14 -17.21 19.74
N ASN A 439 -1.87 -17.24 20.86
CA ASN A 439 -2.34 -16.04 21.53
C ASN A 439 -2.42 -16.25 23.04
N PRO A 440 -1.25 -16.24 23.73
CA PRO A 440 -1.15 -16.59 25.14
C PRO A 440 -1.98 -15.67 26.05
N GLU A 441 -2.10 -14.37 25.74
CA GLU A 441 -2.90 -13.43 26.55
C GLU A 441 -4.38 -13.80 26.56
N ASN A 442 -4.92 -14.08 25.36
CA ASN A 442 -6.32 -14.46 25.20
C ASN A 442 -6.60 -15.88 25.74
N ALA A 443 -5.67 -16.82 25.55
CA ALA A 443 -5.77 -18.15 26.11
C ALA A 443 -5.75 -18.11 27.64
N LEU A 444 -4.86 -17.32 28.24
CA LEU A 444 -4.77 -17.14 29.70
C LEU A 444 -6.08 -16.58 30.27
N LEU A 445 -6.65 -15.57 29.61
CA LEU A 445 -7.96 -15.01 29.98
C LEU A 445 -9.08 -16.07 29.89
N GLU A 446 -9.14 -16.84 28.80
CA GLU A 446 -10.13 -17.91 28.61
C GLU A 446 -10.03 -18.96 29.74
N MET A 447 -8.81 -19.42 30.05
CA MET A 447 -8.55 -20.39 31.12
C MET A 447 -8.98 -19.85 32.49
N VAL A 448 -8.61 -18.60 32.81
CA VAL A 448 -9.00 -17.97 34.08
C VAL A 448 -10.51 -17.82 34.20
N VAL A 449 -11.21 -17.42 33.13
CA VAL A 449 -12.68 -17.34 33.15
C VAL A 449 -13.30 -18.72 33.40
N VAL A 450 -12.83 -19.76 32.71
CA VAL A 450 -13.31 -21.14 32.93
C VAL A 450 -13.02 -21.60 34.36
N SER A 451 -11.81 -21.37 34.88
CA SER A 451 -11.44 -21.72 36.26
C SER A 451 -12.31 -20.99 37.28
N ILE A 452 -12.54 -19.69 37.14
CA ILE A 452 -13.39 -18.90 38.04
C ILE A 452 -14.83 -19.44 38.03
N VAL A 453 -15.40 -19.68 36.84
CA VAL A 453 -16.76 -20.24 36.71
C VAL A 453 -16.84 -21.62 37.37
N GLN A 454 -15.85 -22.48 37.15
CA GLN A 454 -15.78 -23.82 37.73
C GLN A 454 -15.61 -23.80 39.27
N MET A 455 -14.98 -22.75 39.81
CA MET A 455 -14.80 -22.57 41.26
C MET A 455 -16.02 -21.92 41.96
N LEU A 456 -16.71 -21.01 41.28
CA LEU A 456 -17.89 -20.29 41.81
C LEU A 456 -19.17 -21.12 41.68
N VAL A 457 -19.36 -21.81 40.56
CA VAL A 457 -20.53 -22.63 40.29
C VAL A 457 -20.25 -24.07 40.75
N PHE A 458 -20.29 -24.27 42.06
CA PHE A 458 -19.99 -25.57 42.68
C PHE A 458 -21.12 -26.61 42.52
N ASN A 459 -22.26 -26.22 41.95
CA ASN A 459 -23.37 -27.16 41.72
C ASN A 459 -22.97 -28.20 40.68
N THR A 460 -22.95 -29.45 41.13
CA THR A 460 -22.73 -30.66 40.32
C THR A 460 -23.82 -30.88 39.29
N ASP A 461 -24.96 -30.18 39.40
CA ASP A 461 -26.14 -30.45 38.56
C ASP A 461 -26.30 -29.45 37.39
N LEU A 462 -25.42 -28.44 37.28
CA LEU A 462 -25.48 -27.50 36.16
C LEU A 462 -24.90 -28.15 34.90
N TRP A 463 -25.65 -28.06 33.79
CA TRP A 463 -25.27 -28.57 32.46
C TRP A 463 -23.84 -28.21 32.02
N TRP A 464 -23.34 -27.05 32.46
CA TRP A 464 -21.97 -26.56 32.25
C TRP A 464 -20.89 -27.49 32.83
N ASN A 465 -21.15 -28.06 34.01
CA ASN A 465 -20.21 -28.91 34.73
C ASN A 465 -20.35 -30.40 34.35
N THR A 466 -21.56 -30.85 34.01
CA THR A 466 -21.88 -32.26 33.71
C THR A 466 -21.76 -32.64 32.25
N GLY A 467 -22.13 -31.72 31.34
CA GLY A 467 -22.27 -32.03 29.91
C GLY A 467 -21.13 -31.54 29.02
N LEU A 468 -20.22 -30.72 29.53
CA LEU A 468 -19.16 -30.09 28.73
C LEU A 468 -17.78 -30.36 29.31
N ASP A 469 -16.87 -30.84 28.46
CA ASP A 469 -15.45 -30.98 28.77
C ASP A 469 -14.74 -29.61 28.77
N THR A 470 -13.62 -29.53 29.49
CA THR A 470 -12.83 -28.30 29.64
C THR A 470 -12.43 -27.68 28.29
N GLY A 471 -12.04 -28.50 27.30
CA GLY A 471 -11.73 -28.03 25.94
C GLY A 471 -12.91 -27.34 25.24
N ILE A 472 -14.14 -27.82 25.44
CA ILE A 472 -15.35 -27.23 24.85
C ILE A 472 -15.75 -25.96 25.62
N ARG A 473 -15.58 -25.95 26.96
CA ARG A 473 -15.79 -24.73 27.77
C ARG A 473 -14.90 -23.59 27.29
N LEU A 474 -13.62 -23.86 27.04
CA LEU A 474 -12.67 -22.89 26.49
C LEU A 474 -13.08 -22.42 25.09
N LEU A 475 -13.51 -23.34 24.22
CA LEU A 475 -14.04 -23.00 22.89
C LEU A 475 -15.23 -22.03 22.99
N LEU A 476 -16.21 -22.33 23.84
CA LEU A 476 -17.41 -21.50 24.05
C LEU A 476 -17.06 -20.14 24.63
N VAL A 477 -16.23 -20.08 25.68
CA VAL A 477 -15.77 -18.81 26.27
C VAL A 477 -15.00 -17.98 25.24
N GLY A 478 -14.14 -18.61 24.44
CA GLY A 478 -13.43 -17.95 23.36
C GLY A 478 -14.35 -17.35 22.29
N ILE A 479 -15.40 -18.09 21.87
CA ILE A 479 -16.41 -17.59 20.92
C ILE A 479 -17.21 -16.44 21.53
N ILE A 480 -17.72 -16.59 22.75
CA ILE A 480 -18.51 -15.56 23.44
C ILE A 480 -17.69 -14.29 23.60
N ARG A 481 -16.43 -14.40 24.05
CA ARG A 481 -15.52 -13.26 24.20
C ARG A 481 -15.29 -12.56 22.86
N ASP A 482 -14.95 -13.30 21.81
CA ASP A 482 -14.71 -12.71 20.48
C ASP A 482 -15.95 -11.96 19.99
N ARG A 483 -17.13 -12.59 20.06
CA ARG A 483 -18.40 -11.99 19.64
C ARG A 483 -18.78 -10.78 20.49
N LEU A 484 -18.52 -10.81 21.80
CA LEU A 484 -18.72 -9.68 22.69
C LEU A 484 -17.81 -8.50 22.35
N LEU A 485 -16.52 -8.74 22.09
CA LEU A 485 -15.57 -7.69 21.70
C LEU A 485 -15.97 -7.07 20.34
N GLN A 486 -16.41 -7.89 19.39
CA GLN A 486 -16.93 -7.40 18.11
C GLN A 486 -18.22 -6.57 18.28
N PHE A 487 -19.12 -7.00 19.16
CA PHE A 487 -20.34 -6.28 19.49
C PHE A 487 -20.01 -4.90 20.10
N ILE A 488 -19.10 -4.85 21.08
CA ILE A 488 -18.67 -3.59 21.71
C ILE A 488 -18.02 -2.67 20.69
N SER A 489 -17.13 -3.18 19.83
CA SER A 489 -16.46 -2.38 18.79
C SER A 489 -17.45 -1.81 17.76
N LYS A 490 -18.46 -2.59 17.35
CA LYS A 490 -19.56 -2.15 16.47
C LYS A 490 -20.48 -1.15 17.14
N LEU A 491 -20.81 -1.36 18.41
CA LEU A 491 -21.62 -0.43 19.18
C LEU A 491 -20.91 0.91 19.35
N GLN A 492 -19.62 0.89 19.68
CA GLN A 492 -18.79 2.09 19.74
C GLN A 492 -18.80 2.82 18.40
N PHE A 493 -18.58 2.11 17.30
CA PHE A 493 -18.62 2.71 15.96
C PHE A 493 -19.99 3.36 15.64
N ALA A 494 -21.09 2.65 15.90
CA ALA A 494 -22.44 3.17 15.67
C ALA A 494 -22.74 4.42 16.52
N VAL A 495 -22.34 4.40 17.80
CA VAL A 495 -22.50 5.55 18.72
C VAL A 495 -21.66 6.74 18.23
N VAL A 496 -20.43 6.52 17.78
CA VAL A 496 -19.58 7.60 17.24
C VAL A 496 -20.24 8.23 16.01
N VAL A 497 -20.72 7.44 15.05
CA VAL A 497 -21.43 7.95 13.86
C VAL A 497 -22.70 8.74 14.24
N LEU A 498 -23.45 8.26 15.23
CA LEU A 498 -24.63 8.97 15.73
C LEU A 498 -24.27 10.31 16.38
N LEU A 499 -23.26 10.33 17.26
CA LEU A 499 -22.81 11.55 17.95
C LEU A 499 -22.26 12.57 16.96
N THR A 500 -21.37 12.14 16.07
CA THR A 500 -20.73 13.03 15.10
C THR A 500 -21.72 13.60 14.09
N SER A 501 -22.79 12.87 13.76
CA SER A 501 -23.86 13.41 12.91
C SER A 501 -24.54 14.67 13.48
N TRP A 502 -24.51 14.84 14.81
CA TRP A 502 -25.04 16.02 15.51
C TRP A 502 -23.98 17.07 15.83
N THR A 503 -22.81 16.65 16.31
CA THR A 503 -21.76 17.58 16.79
C THR A 503 -20.99 18.23 15.66
N GLU A 504 -20.75 17.52 14.54
CA GLU A 504 -19.98 18.05 13.42
C GLU A 504 -20.84 18.90 12.49
N LYS A 505 -20.50 20.18 12.39
CA LYS A 505 -21.25 21.16 11.56
C LYS A 505 -21.32 20.73 10.08
N LYS A 506 -20.26 20.11 9.56
CA LYS A 506 -20.20 19.63 8.15
C LYS A 506 -21.08 18.40 7.90
N GLN A 507 -21.38 17.60 8.94
CA GLN A 507 -22.19 16.38 8.84
C GLN A 507 -23.66 16.59 9.22
N ARG A 508 -23.97 17.69 9.92
CA ARG A 508 -25.32 18.02 10.37
C ARG A 508 -26.24 18.43 9.21
N ARG A 509 -27.24 17.60 8.91
CA ARG A 509 -28.28 17.82 7.88
C ARG A 509 -29.60 18.26 8.52
N LYS A 510 -30.51 18.84 7.72
CA LYS A 510 -31.89 19.16 8.14
C LYS A 510 -32.62 17.91 8.68
N SER A 511 -32.36 16.74 8.10
CA SER A 511 -32.92 15.44 8.51
C SER A 511 -32.16 14.74 9.64
N THR A 512 -31.03 15.26 10.15
CA THR A 512 -30.25 14.58 11.19
C THR A 512 -31.08 14.31 12.44
N ALA A 513 -31.88 15.29 12.89
CA ALA A 513 -32.75 15.11 14.05
C ALA A 513 -33.76 13.96 13.83
N THR A 514 -34.33 13.86 12.62
CA THR A 514 -35.26 12.78 12.27
C THR A 514 -34.57 11.42 12.21
N LEU A 515 -33.32 11.34 11.72
CA LEU A 515 -32.55 10.10 11.66
C LEU A 515 -32.13 9.62 13.06
N ILE A 516 -31.72 10.53 13.93
CA ILE A 516 -31.40 10.20 15.33
C ILE A 516 -32.66 9.70 16.04
N MET A 517 -33.80 10.40 15.89
CA MET A 517 -35.08 9.95 16.44
C MET A 517 -35.49 8.58 15.91
N LEU A 518 -35.30 8.32 14.61
CA LEU A 518 -35.54 7.01 14.00
C LEU A 518 -34.68 5.92 14.66
N ASN A 519 -33.38 6.18 14.87
CA ASN A 519 -32.48 5.23 15.54
C ASN A 519 -32.85 5.00 17.00
N ILE A 520 -33.37 6.01 17.71
CA ILE A 520 -33.85 5.86 19.09
C ILE A 520 -35.12 4.99 19.12
N VAL A 521 -36.09 5.30 18.26
CA VAL A 521 -37.37 4.57 18.17
C VAL A 521 -37.14 3.12 17.74
N PHE A 522 -36.31 2.89 16.73
CA PHE A 522 -35.97 1.56 16.22
C PHE A 522 -34.71 0.97 16.88
N SER A 523 -34.31 1.47 18.06
CA SER A 523 -33.09 1.00 18.75
C SER A 523 -33.05 -0.51 19.00
N PRO A 524 -34.17 -1.23 19.30
CA PRO A 524 -34.11 -2.69 19.41
C PRO A 524 -33.73 -3.37 18.10
N VAL A 525 -34.19 -2.84 16.96
CA VAL A 525 -33.87 -3.37 15.62
C VAL A 525 -32.42 -3.05 15.24
N VAL A 526 -31.95 -1.84 15.53
CA VAL A 526 -30.56 -1.45 15.28
C VAL A 526 -29.60 -2.29 16.12
N LEU A 527 -29.91 -2.51 17.40
CA LEU A 527 -29.13 -3.41 18.26
C LEU A 527 -29.18 -4.86 17.76
N ALA A 528 -30.31 -5.33 17.26
CA ALA A 528 -30.42 -6.65 16.63
C ALA A 528 -29.55 -6.76 15.38
N PHE A 529 -29.47 -5.73 14.53
CA PHE A 529 -28.55 -5.69 13.39
C PHE A 529 -27.09 -5.69 13.82
N ILE A 530 -26.73 -4.93 14.85
CA ILE A 530 -25.37 -4.93 15.41
C ILE A 530 -25.02 -6.32 15.97
N ALA A 531 -25.94 -6.94 16.71
CA ALA A 531 -25.76 -8.28 17.27
C ALA A 531 -25.65 -9.34 16.19
N LEU A 532 -26.49 -9.30 15.16
CA LEU A 532 -26.43 -10.21 14.02
C LEU A 532 -25.13 -10.01 13.22
N SER A 533 -24.70 -8.77 13.02
CA SER A 533 -23.42 -8.47 12.36
C SER A 533 -22.23 -8.96 13.18
N ALA A 534 -22.28 -8.86 14.51
CA ALA A 534 -21.26 -9.43 15.40
C ALA A 534 -21.25 -10.97 15.33
N LEU A 535 -22.43 -11.60 15.33
CA LEU A 535 -22.58 -13.06 15.24
C LEU A 535 -21.96 -13.62 13.94
N LEU A 536 -22.27 -12.97 12.81
CA LEU A 536 -21.76 -13.30 11.48
C LEU A 536 -20.32 -12.83 11.25
N SER A 537 -19.74 -12.07 12.17
CA SER A 537 -18.44 -11.40 12.00
C SER A 537 -18.38 -10.51 10.76
N SER A 538 -19.52 -10.00 10.29
CA SER A 538 -19.64 -9.08 9.16
C SER A 538 -19.41 -7.63 9.58
N PRO A 539 -18.98 -6.75 8.66
CA PRO A 539 -18.87 -5.33 8.93
C PRO A 539 -20.25 -4.67 9.02
N LEU A 540 -20.37 -3.67 9.89
CA LEU A 540 -21.51 -2.78 10.00
C LEU A 540 -21.35 -1.65 8.98
N LEU A 541 -22.22 -1.61 7.97
CA LEU A 541 -22.16 -0.66 6.87
C LEU A 541 -22.99 0.59 7.21
N PRO A 542 -22.38 1.78 7.41
CA PRO A 542 -23.11 3.03 7.51
C PRO A 542 -23.41 3.57 6.11
N LEU A 543 -24.68 3.51 5.69
CA LEU A 543 -25.07 3.84 4.32
C LEU A 543 -24.76 5.31 4.01
N PHE A 544 -23.90 5.58 3.03
CA PHE A 544 -23.45 6.94 2.68
C PHE A 544 -22.87 7.73 3.86
N THR A 545 -22.28 7.03 4.84
CA THR A 545 -21.82 7.61 6.13
C THR A 545 -22.92 8.23 6.99
N LEU A 546 -24.20 8.01 6.67
CA LEU A 546 -25.32 8.39 7.51
C LEU A 546 -25.47 7.42 8.69
N PRO A 547 -26.14 7.84 9.78
CA PRO A 547 -26.52 6.96 10.89
C PRO A 547 -27.66 6.00 10.46
N ILE A 548 -27.45 5.23 9.40
CA ILE A 548 -28.33 4.18 8.90
C ILE A 548 -27.44 2.96 8.70
N PHE A 549 -27.64 1.95 9.55
CA PHE A 549 -26.75 0.80 9.63
C PHE A 549 -27.34 -0.42 8.95
N LEU A 550 -26.58 -1.01 8.02
CA LEU A 550 -26.90 -2.27 7.36
C LEU A 550 -25.82 -3.31 7.68
N ILE A 551 -26.18 -4.58 7.52
CA ILE A 551 -25.25 -5.70 7.68
C ILE A 551 -24.50 -5.88 6.36
N GLY A 552 -23.20 -5.64 6.36
CA GLY A 552 -22.35 -5.88 5.20
C GLY A 552 -22.10 -7.37 4.97
N PHE A 553 -21.50 -7.72 3.83
CA PHE A 553 -21.13 -9.10 3.54
C PHE A 553 -19.98 -9.56 4.47
N PRO A 554 -20.00 -10.78 5.05
CA PRO A 554 -18.91 -11.29 5.86
C PRO A 554 -17.63 -11.39 5.03
N ARG A 555 -16.61 -10.62 5.42
CA ARG A 555 -15.30 -10.60 4.75
C ARG A 555 -14.21 -11.11 5.70
N PRO A 556 -13.16 -11.78 5.16
CA PRO A 556 -11.99 -12.15 5.96
C PRO A 556 -11.43 -10.94 6.70
N ILE A 557 -11.11 -11.13 7.98
CA ILE A 557 -10.45 -10.11 8.81
C ILE A 557 -9.02 -9.83 8.31
N ARG A 558 -8.42 -10.83 7.64
CA ARG A 558 -7.11 -10.75 7.02
C ARG A 558 -7.29 -10.50 5.53
N SER A 559 -6.96 -9.31 5.06
CA SER A 559 -6.66 -9.08 3.65
C SER A 559 -5.18 -9.37 3.46
N TRP A 560 -4.85 -10.55 2.93
CA TRP A 560 -3.50 -10.81 2.49
C TRP A 560 -3.26 -9.98 1.24
N PRO A 561 -2.23 -9.12 1.20
CA PRO A 561 -1.82 -8.54 -0.07
C PRO A 561 -1.44 -9.72 -0.97
N GLY A 562 -2.00 -9.77 -2.19
CA GLY A 562 -1.66 -10.83 -3.15
C GLY A 562 -0.15 -10.82 -3.47
N PRO A 563 0.38 -11.84 -4.18
CA PRO A 563 1.67 -11.64 -4.84
C PRO A 563 1.49 -10.45 -5.79
N VAL A 564 2.47 -9.55 -5.82
CA VAL A 564 2.54 -8.24 -6.50
C VAL A 564 2.12 -7.01 -5.66
N GLY A 565 3.07 -6.10 -5.44
CA GLY A 565 2.84 -4.68 -5.17
C GLY A 565 2.35 -3.91 -6.41
N ALA A 566 1.24 -4.32 -7.02
CA ALA A 566 0.66 -3.66 -8.19
C ALA A 566 -0.70 -3.08 -7.81
N THR A 567 -0.85 -1.81 -7.50
CA THR A 567 0.11 -0.71 -7.66
C THR A 567 -0.19 0.24 -6.52
N ALA A 568 0.69 0.27 -5.51
CA ALA A 568 0.79 1.53 -4.77
C ALA A 568 0.94 2.64 -5.81
N CYS A 569 0.27 3.77 -5.62
CA CYS A 569 0.39 4.90 -6.53
C CYS A 569 1.79 5.51 -6.32
N VAL A 570 2.80 4.88 -6.94
CA VAL A 570 4.21 5.23 -6.75
C VAL A 570 4.39 6.67 -7.20
N CYS A 571 4.89 7.50 -6.29
CA CYS A 571 5.23 8.89 -6.56
C CYS A 571 6.63 9.19 -6.01
N LEU A 572 7.07 10.45 -6.16
CA LEU A 572 8.38 10.90 -5.66
C LEU A 572 8.55 10.67 -4.14
N ASP A 573 7.45 10.61 -3.40
CA ASP A 573 7.46 10.43 -1.96
C ASP A 573 7.60 8.98 -1.48
N THR A 574 7.37 8.00 -2.36
CA THR A 574 7.45 6.57 -2.03
C THR A 574 8.80 6.18 -1.43
N ILE A 575 9.88 6.82 -1.88
CA ILE A 575 11.26 6.58 -1.41
C ILE A 575 11.44 6.88 0.08
N TYR A 576 10.75 7.88 0.60
CA TYR A 576 10.81 8.24 2.01
C TYR A 576 10.21 7.16 2.90
N TYR A 577 9.14 6.51 2.45
CA TYR A 577 8.56 5.37 3.14
C TYR A 577 9.45 4.13 3.03
N GLN A 578 10.04 3.90 1.85
CA GLN A 578 10.97 2.79 1.64
C GLN A 578 12.19 2.87 2.57
N GLN A 579 12.76 4.08 2.77
CA GLN A 579 13.86 4.31 3.71
C GLN A 579 13.44 4.11 5.18
N LEU A 580 12.24 4.57 5.55
CA LEU A 580 11.76 4.54 6.93
C LEU A 580 11.37 3.13 7.42
N VAL A 581 10.87 2.27 6.54
CA VAL A 581 10.30 0.96 6.90
C VAL A 581 11.26 0.06 7.70
N PRO A 582 12.54 -0.11 7.34
CA PRO A 582 13.47 -0.90 8.14
C PRO A 582 13.62 -0.39 9.58
N SER A 583 13.85 0.91 9.77
CA SER A 583 13.99 1.49 11.13
C SER A 583 12.67 1.48 11.89
N LEU A 584 11.53 1.65 11.22
CA LEU A 584 10.22 1.55 11.86
C LEU A 584 9.95 0.11 12.31
N THR A 585 10.37 -0.89 11.53
CA THR A 585 10.17 -2.31 11.84
C THR A 585 10.94 -2.72 13.09
N THR A 586 12.18 -2.23 13.27
CA THR A 586 12.96 -2.49 14.49
C THR A 586 12.36 -1.80 15.72
N ALA A 587 11.87 -0.57 15.56
CA ALA A 587 11.15 0.13 16.63
C ALA A 587 9.84 -0.59 16.99
N LEU A 588 9.09 -1.04 15.98
CA LEU A 588 7.84 -1.78 16.13
C LEU A 588 8.05 -3.13 16.82
N GLN A 589 9.13 -3.84 16.48
CA GLN A 589 9.55 -5.07 17.17
C GLN A 589 9.68 -4.83 18.67
N SER A 590 10.41 -3.78 19.08
CA SER A 590 10.60 -3.48 20.50
C SER A 590 9.28 -3.14 21.21
N ALA A 591 8.39 -2.40 20.54
CA ALA A 591 7.09 -1.98 21.06
C ALA A 591 6.09 -3.14 21.18
N LEU A 592 6.00 -4.00 20.17
CA LEU A 592 5.17 -5.21 20.18
C LEU A 592 5.66 -6.21 21.23
N ALA A 593 6.98 -6.39 21.35
CA ALA A 593 7.57 -7.30 22.33
C ALA A 593 7.38 -6.80 23.78
N ALA A 594 7.47 -5.48 24.02
CA ALA A 594 7.19 -4.88 25.32
C ALA A 594 5.68 -4.87 25.65
N GLY A 595 4.83 -4.76 24.63
CA GLY A 595 3.38 -4.63 24.75
C GLY A 595 2.86 -3.20 24.87
N SER A 596 3.64 -2.20 24.48
CA SER A 596 3.24 -0.79 24.51
C SER A 596 2.12 -0.46 23.52
N LEU A 597 1.96 -1.27 22.46
CA LEU A 597 0.87 -1.17 21.48
C LEU A 597 -0.43 -1.87 21.94
N GLY A 598 -0.49 -2.31 23.20
CA GLY A 598 -1.59 -3.07 23.76
C GLY A 598 -1.72 -4.47 23.14
N LEU A 599 -2.94 -5.00 23.12
CA LEU A 599 -3.23 -6.29 22.51
C LEU A 599 -3.31 -6.16 20.98
N ALA A 600 -2.22 -6.52 20.30
CA ALA A 600 -2.16 -6.62 18.84
C ALA A 600 -2.77 -7.95 18.36
N LEU A 601 -3.97 -7.88 17.77
CA LEU A 601 -4.68 -9.03 17.19
C LEU A 601 -4.58 -8.99 15.65
N PRO A 602 -4.64 -10.13 14.95
CA PRO A 602 -4.78 -10.15 13.50
C PRO A 602 -5.99 -9.31 13.04
N GLY A 603 -5.79 -8.43 12.06
CA GLY A 603 -6.76 -7.42 11.61
C GLY A 603 -6.78 -6.12 12.42
N SER A 604 -5.84 -5.92 13.35
CA SER A 604 -5.68 -4.62 14.03
C SER A 604 -5.01 -3.61 13.10
N HIS A 605 -5.51 -2.37 13.13
CA HIS A 605 -4.98 -1.24 12.37
C HIS A 605 -4.33 -0.23 13.32
N TYR A 606 -3.15 0.25 12.95
CA TYR A 606 -2.44 1.32 13.63
C TYR A 606 -2.11 2.45 12.66
N LEU A 607 -2.20 3.68 13.15
CA LEU A 607 -1.85 4.88 12.42
C LEU A 607 -0.65 5.53 13.11
N CYS A 608 0.40 5.79 12.34
CA CYS A 608 1.56 6.53 12.81
C CYS A 608 1.62 7.89 12.12
N ARG A 609 2.02 8.91 12.87
CA ARG A 609 2.08 10.30 12.45
C ARG A 609 3.45 10.88 12.78
N PHE A 610 4.04 11.57 11.81
CA PHE A 610 5.24 12.39 11.98
C PHE A 610 5.31 13.49 10.92
N GLN A 611 5.41 14.77 11.32
CA GLN A 611 5.49 15.95 10.43
C GLN A 611 4.38 16.01 9.37
N ASP A 612 4.63 15.60 8.12
CA ASP A 612 3.63 15.52 7.03
C ASP A 612 3.39 14.07 6.60
N ARG A 613 4.03 13.10 7.28
CA ARG A 613 3.99 11.68 6.93
C ARG A 613 2.94 10.96 7.77
N LEU A 614 2.05 10.27 7.08
CA LEU A 614 1.13 9.30 7.65
C LEU A 614 1.51 7.89 7.21
N ILE A 615 1.58 6.98 8.18
CA ILE A 615 1.95 5.58 7.96
C ILE A 615 0.85 4.71 8.55
N TRP A 616 0.37 3.75 7.78
CA TRP A 616 -0.66 2.82 8.20
C TRP A 616 -0.07 1.42 8.39
N ILE A 617 -0.30 0.80 9.54
CA ILE A 617 0.21 -0.53 9.88
C ILE A 617 -0.97 -1.48 10.08
N LEU A 618 -0.99 -2.57 9.32
CA LEU A 618 -1.96 -3.65 9.44
C LEU A 618 -1.28 -4.92 9.98
N VAL A 619 -1.83 -5.47 11.06
CA VAL A 619 -1.39 -6.79 11.59
C VAL A 619 -2.06 -7.90 10.78
N LEU A 620 -1.29 -8.64 9.99
CA LEU A 620 -1.79 -9.74 9.15
C LEU A 620 -1.92 -11.05 9.95
N GLU A 621 -0.86 -11.42 10.65
CA GLU A 621 -0.76 -12.66 11.39
C GLU A 621 0.05 -12.47 12.67
N ARG A 622 -0.24 -13.29 13.68
CA ARG A 622 0.53 -13.38 14.92
C ARG A 622 0.61 -14.84 15.32
N GLY A 623 1.81 -15.28 15.71
CA GLY A 623 2.05 -16.62 16.24
C GLY A 623 3.00 -16.59 17.42
N PHE A 624 3.63 -17.73 17.72
CA PHE A 624 4.58 -17.81 18.82
C PHE A 624 5.84 -17.00 18.49
N SER A 625 6.10 -15.96 19.29
CA SER A 625 7.25 -15.05 19.15
C SER A 625 7.42 -14.37 17.77
N TYR A 626 6.35 -14.22 16.98
CA TYR A 626 6.38 -13.39 15.78
C TYR A 626 5.05 -12.67 15.50
N CYS A 627 5.14 -11.58 14.73
CA CYS A 627 4.03 -10.83 14.18
C CYS A 627 4.32 -10.50 12.71
N CYS A 628 3.39 -10.80 11.81
CA CYS A 628 3.48 -10.37 10.42
C CYS A 628 2.67 -9.10 10.21
N VAL A 629 3.30 -8.06 9.69
CA VAL A 629 2.68 -6.73 9.49
C VAL A 629 2.83 -6.26 8.05
N ASN A 630 1.86 -5.48 7.58
CA ASN A 630 1.95 -4.73 6.34
C ASN A 630 2.00 -3.23 6.69
N ILE A 631 2.98 -2.52 6.13
CA ILE A 631 3.19 -1.09 6.35
C ILE A 631 2.88 -0.36 5.05
N LYS A 632 1.98 0.63 5.11
CA LYS A 632 1.61 1.48 3.98
C LYS A 632 1.95 2.94 4.26
N GLY A 633 2.43 3.63 3.23
CA GLY A 633 2.58 5.09 3.24
C GLY A 633 1.38 5.74 2.57
N LEU A 634 0.84 6.79 3.20
CA LEU A 634 -0.17 7.65 2.57
C LEU A 634 0.53 8.80 1.83
N GLU A 635 -0.20 9.55 1.01
CA GLU A 635 0.34 10.69 0.26
C GLU A 635 0.68 11.86 1.20
N LEU A 636 1.82 12.53 0.96
CA LEU A 636 2.22 13.71 1.75
C LEU A 636 1.55 15.01 1.27
N GLN A 637 1.22 15.10 -0.02
CA GLN A 637 0.56 16.29 -0.59
C GLN A 637 -0.95 16.16 -0.44
N GLU A 638 -1.43 16.56 0.72
CA GLU A 638 -2.82 16.38 1.11
C GLU A 638 -3.76 17.41 0.49
N THR A 639 -4.93 16.96 0.01
CA THR A 639 -6.04 17.89 -0.26
C THR A 639 -6.50 18.55 1.04
N SER A 640 -7.12 19.74 0.98
CA SER A 640 -7.61 20.45 2.18
C SER A 640 -8.48 19.60 3.13
N CYS A 641 -9.14 18.58 2.59
CA CYS A 641 -9.93 17.61 3.35
C CYS A 641 -9.07 16.60 4.11
N HIS A 642 -7.98 16.10 3.51
CA HIS A 642 -7.00 15.24 4.17
C HIS A 642 -6.28 16.00 5.29
N THR A 643 -5.89 17.26 5.03
CA THR A 643 -5.25 18.12 6.04
C THR A 643 -6.14 18.33 7.27
N ALA A 644 -7.45 18.42 7.09
CA ALA A 644 -8.39 18.53 8.20
C ALA A 644 -8.48 17.24 9.04
N GLU A 645 -8.33 16.06 8.43
CA GLU A 645 -8.27 14.79 9.16
C GLU A 645 -6.90 14.59 9.82
N ALA A 646 -5.80 14.96 9.16
CA ALA A 646 -4.45 14.94 9.73
C ALA A 646 -4.33 15.88 10.94
N HIS A 647 -4.84 17.10 10.86
CA HIS A 647 -4.92 18.02 12.00
C HIS A 647 -5.69 17.42 13.17
N ARG A 648 -6.77 16.66 12.90
CA ARG A 648 -7.51 15.98 13.96
C ARG A 648 -6.71 14.85 14.61
N VAL A 649 -5.83 14.17 13.85
CA VAL A 649 -4.86 13.21 14.41
C VAL A 649 -3.85 13.93 15.29
N ASP A 650 -3.34 15.07 14.83
CA ASP A 650 -2.38 15.89 15.56
C ASP A 650 -2.97 16.38 16.90
N GLU A 651 -4.21 16.90 16.90
CA GLU A 651 -4.92 17.28 18.15
C GLU A 651 -5.01 16.12 19.16
N VAL A 652 -5.35 14.91 18.70
CA VAL A 652 -5.47 13.73 19.56
C VAL A 652 -4.12 13.33 20.14
N PHE A 653 -3.06 13.45 19.36
CA PHE A 653 -1.71 13.11 19.77
C PHE A 653 -1.06 14.17 20.64
N GLU A 654 -1.19 15.46 20.33
CA GLU A 654 -0.72 16.57 21.18
C GLU A 654 -1.32 16.45 22.59
N LEU A 655 -2.63 16.24 22.72
CA LEU A 655 -3.28 16.06 24.02
C LEU A 655 -2.80 14.82 24.79
N ALA A 656 -2.37 13.78 24.09
CA ALA A 656 -1.89 12.54 24.70
C ALA A 656 -0.41 12.60 25.10
N PHE A 657 0.40 13.28 24.29
CA PHE A 657 1.85 13.20 24.32
C PHE A 657 2.52 14.49 24.80
N GLU A 658 1.96 15.66 24.50
CA GLU A 658 2.51 16.98 24.80
C GLU A 658 1.74 17.62 25.96
N HIS A 659 2.31 17.58 27.17
CA HIS A 659 1.66 18.18 28.35
C HIS A 659 2.21 19.57 28.64
N ASN A 660 1.41 20.60 28.31
CA ASN A 660 1.61 21.94 28.87
C ASN A 660 1.23 21.88 30.36
N GLY A 661 2.15 22.24 31.26
CA GLY A 661 2.09 21.96 32.71
C GLY A 661 0.95 22.59 33.49
N HIS A 662 -0.31 22.27 33.17
CA HIS A 662 -1.49 22.67 33.91
C HIS A 662 -1.82 21.70 35.04
N THR A 663 -2.33 22.29 36.10
CA THR A 663 -2.41 21.89 37.51
C THR A 663 -3.44 20.79 37.84
N GLU A 664 -3.57 19.76 37.01
CA GLU A 664 -4.39 18.58 37.36
C GLU A 664 -3.49 17.39 37.70
N THR A 665 -3.74 16.76 38.84
CA THR A 665 -2.91 15.66 39.36
C THR A 665 -2.98 14.39 38.50
N ILE A 666 -4.06 14.18 37.74
CA ILE A 666 -4.22 13.10 36.73
C ILE A 666 -5.15 13.59 35.59
N PRO A 667 -4.63 14.02 34.43
CA PRO A 667 -5.47 14.47 33.32
C PRO A 667 -6.28 13.31 32.71
N ARG A 668 -7.55 13.59 32.39
CA ARG A 668 -8.48 12.64 31.74
C ARG A 668 -8.35 12.67 30.22
N ASN A 669 -8.59 11.52 29.60
CA ASN A 669 -8.67 11.40 28.14
C ASN A 669 -9.98 11.98 27.61
N HIS A 670 -9.93 13.16 27.00
CA HIS A 670 -11.08 13.81 26.35
C HIS A 670 -11.54 13.08 25.07
N HIS A 671 -10.69 12.22 24.52
CA HIS A 671 -10.94 11.44 23.31
C HIS A 671 -11.25 9.97 23.62
N PHE A 672 -11.67 9.68 24.86
CA PHE A 672 -12.16 8.37 25.25
C PHE A 672 -13.36 7.97 24.39
N GLY A 673 -13.22 6.89 23.63
CA GLY A 673 -14.25 6.40 22.72
C GLY A 673 -14.13 6.89 21.28
N ASN A 674 -13.16 7.75 20.95
CA ASN A 674 -12.82 8.05 19.55
C ASN A 674 -12.33 6.79 18.82
N ILE A 675 -12.32 6.86 17.49
CA ILE A 675 -11.82 5.76 16.65
C ILE A 675 -10.31 5.60 16.76
N LEU A 676 -9.58 6.70 16.92
CA LEU A 676 -8.14 6.69 17.18
C LEU A 676 -7.87 6.70 18.68
N THR A 677 -7.15 5.68 19.14
CA THR A 677 -6.69 5.55 20.53
C THR A 677 -5.17 5.67 20.57
N PRO A 678 -4.59 6.71 21.19
CA PRO A 678 -3.13 6.86 21.27
C PRO A 678 -2.52 5.72 22.09
N CYS A 679 -1.43 5.14 21.61
CA CYS A 679 -0.78 3.96 22.21
C CYS A 679 0.60 4.27 22.77
N THR A 680 1.52 4.71 21.92
CA THR A 680 2.92 4.95 22.29
C THR A 680 3.62 5.82 21.24
N VAL A 681 4.83 6.28 21.56
CA VAL A 681 5.76 6.89 20.63
C VAL A 681 6.92 5.94 20.33
N LEU A 682 7.40 5.93 19.09
CA LEU A 682 8.48 5.08 18.59
C LEU A 682 9.67 5.94 18.16
N PRO A 683 10.90 5.68 18.66
CA PRO A 683 12.10 6.30 18.11
C PRO A 683 12.47 5.62 16.78
N VAL A 684 12.52 6.40 15.71
CA VAL A 684 12.77 5.92 14.34
C VAL A 684 13.80 6.83 13.67
N ARG A 685 14.80 6.25 13.00
CA ARG A 685 15.77 7.00 12.21
C ARG A 685 15.17 7.34 10.85
N LEU A 686 14.91 8.63 10.62
CA LEU A 686 14.26 9.12 9.42
C LEU A 686 14.70 10.56 9.12
N TYR A 687 14.33 11.05 7.94
CA TYR A 687 14.58 12.43 7.53
C TYR A 687 13.52 13.38 8.07
N SER A 688 13.94 14.40 8.84
CA SER A 688 13.10 15.59 9.06
C SER A 688 13.13 16.49 7.84
N ASP A 689 11.97 16.97 7.42
CA ASP A 689 11.82 17.91 6.30
C ASP A 689 11.67 19.34 6.82
N ALA A 690 12.56 20.23 6.40
CA ALA A 690 12.53 21.65 6.71
C ALA A 690 12.47 22.47 5.42
N ARG A 691 11.45 23.34 5.30
CA ARG A 691 11.28 24.23 4.16
C ARG A 691 11.49 25.68 4.61
N ASN A 692 12.53 26.31 4.09
CA ASN A 692 12.88 27.69 4.38
C ASN A 692 12.52 28.58 3.20
N VAL A 693 11.85 29.70 3.47
CA VAL A 693 11.66 30.76 2.47
C VAL A 693 12.98 31.50 2.30
N LEU A 694 13.46 31.62 1.06
CA LEU A 694 14.74 32.24 0.74
C LEU A 694 14.61 33.70 0.27
N SER A 695 13.41 34.27 0.38
CA SER A 695 13.15 35.69 0.12
C SER A 695 14.04 36.57 1.00
N GLY A 696 14.67 37.57 0.39
CA GLY A 696 15.66 38.42 1.06
C GLY A 696 17.07 37.82 1.17
N ILE A 697 17.25 36.51 1.00
CA ILE A 697 18.58 35.90 0.84
C ILE A 697 18.98 35.95 -0.64
N ILE A 698 18.14 35.42 -1.54
CA ILE A 698 18.41 35.37 -2.98
C ILE A 698 18.24 36.77 -3.61
N ASP A 699 17.37 37.60 -3.05
CA ASP A 699 17.10 38.95 -3.58
C ASP A 699 18.16 39.99 -3.13
N SER A 700 19.00 39.66 -2.15
CA SER A 700 20.02 40.58 -1.63
C SER A 700 21.18 40.76 -2.61
N HIS A 701 21.38 41.99 -3.08
CA HIS A 701 22.50 42.34 -3.97
C HIS A 701 23.89 42.01 -3.39
N GLU A 702 24.04 42.05 -2.07
CA GLU A 702 25.31 41.71 -1.41
C GLU A 702 25.61 40.21 -1.51
N ASN A 703 24.61 39.36 -1.24
CA ASN A 703 24.73 37.90 -1.35
C ASN A 703 24.99 37.47 -2.81
N LEU A 704 24.32 38.11 -3.77
CA LEU A 704 24.49 37.83 -5.19
C LEU A 704 25.89 38.19 -5.69
N ARG A 705 26.48 39.28 -5.19
CA ARG A 705 27.87 39.65 -5.49
C ARG A 705 28.84 38.63 -4.88
N GLN A 706 28.66 38.29 -3.62
CA GLN A 706 29.50 37.30 -2.93
C GLN A 706 29.42 35.91 -3.60
N LEU A 707 28.25 35.49 -4.07
CA LEU A 707 28.07 34.22 -4.78
C LEU A 707 28.97 34.11 -6.02
N LYS A 708 29.12 35.19 -6.79
CA LYS A 708 30.01 35.22 -7.96
C LYS A 708 31.48 35.07 -7.56
N ASP A 709 31.90 35.77 -6.50
CA ASP A 709 33.28 35.73 -6.00
C ASP A 709 33.62 34.36 -5.39
N ASP A 710 32.68 33.75 -4.67
CA ASP A 710 32.84 32.42 -4.07
C ASP A 710 32.78 31.31 -5.12
N PHE A 711 32.02 31.48 -6.20
CA PHE A 711 31.88 30.45 -7.23
C PHE A 711 33.23 30.05 -7.84
N ILE A 712 34.11 31.01 -8.14
CA ILE A 712 35.46 30.72 -8.66
C ILE A 712 36.25 29.88 -7.64
N LYS A 713 36.21 30.24 -6.35
CA LYS A 713 36.91 29.49 -5.28
C LYS A 713 36.41 28.06 -5.18
N VAL A 714 35.09 27.85 -5.19
CA VAL A 714 34.45 26.53 -5.09
C VAL A 714 34.72 25.69 -6.34
N LEU A 715 34.69 26.30 -7.53
CA LEU A 715 34.97 25.61 -8.78
C LEU A 715 36.42 25.13 -8.86
N VAL A 716 37.39 25.97 -8.48
CA VAL A 716 38.80 25.58 -8.39
C VAL A 716 38.97 24.38 -7.45
N TRP A 717 38.38 24.45 -6.26
CA TRP A 717 38.42 23.34 -5.30
C TRP A 717 37.82 22.05 -5.88
N THR A 718 36.67 22.15 -6.55
CA THR A 718 35.95 21.01 -7.14
C THR A 718 36.76 20.34 -8.25
N LEU A 719 37.36 21.13 -9.14
CA LEU A 719 38.21 20.65 -10.23
C LEU A 719 39.48 19.99 -9.70
N MET A 720 40.17 20.62 -8.74
CA MET A 720 41.39 20.05 -8.15
C MET A 720 41.11 18.73 -7.43
N GLN A 721 40.00 18.67 -6.68
CA GLN A 721 39.61 17.45 -5.98
C GLN A 721 39.23 16.33 -6.96
N HIS A 722 38.59 16.66 -8.09
CA HIS A 722 38.31 15.70 -9.16
C HIS A 722 39.61 15.15 -9.77
N CYS A 723 40.53 16.02 -10.19
CA CYS A 723 41.83 15.63 -10.74
C CYS A 723 42.64 14.77 -9.75
N TYR A 724 42.67 15.18 -8.47
CA TYR A 724 43.31 14.42 -7.40
C TYR A 724 42.66 13.04 -7.15
N LYS A 725 41.33 12.93 -7.19
CA LYS A 725 40.64 11.62 -7.09
C LYS A 725 40.96 10.72 -8.29
N LYS A 726 41.04 11.29 -9.50
CA LYS A 726 41.36 10.59 -10.75
C LYS A 726 42.81 10.09 -10.80
N SER A 727 43.75 10.76 -10.13
CA SER A 727 45.16 10.36 -10.10
C SER A 727 45.47 9.18 -9.16
N LYS A 728 44.66 8.93 -8.12
CA LYS A 728 44.81 7.81 -7.17
C LYS A 728 44.96 6.41 -7.82
N PRO A 729 44.13 5.99 -8.79
CA PRO A 729 44.29 4.69 -9.47
C PRO A 729 45.52 4.62 -10.39
N TYR A 730 45.91 5.72 -11.05
CA TYR A 730 47.07 5.77 -11.94
C TYR A 730 48.40 5.55 -11.20
N GLY A 731 48.50 6.06 -9.96
CA GLY A 731 49.65 5.81 -9.08
C GLY A 731 49.89 4.33 -8.75
N LYS A 732 48.84 3.49 -8.71
CA LYS A 732 48.98 2.04 -8.50
C LYS A 732 49.41 1.28 -9.77
N ILE A 733 48.98 1.74 -10.95
CA ILE A 733 49.31 1.11 -12.25
C ILE A 733 50.76 1.44 -12.66
N ALA A 734 51.20 2.68 -12.45
CA ALA A 734 52.60 3.07 -12.66
C ALA A 734 53.56 2.31 -11.72
N GLN A 735 53.12 1.95 -10.51
CA GLN A 735 53.87 1.09 -9.58
C GLN A 735 53.97 -0.38 -10.06
N ALA A 736 52.93 -0.92 -10.71
CA ALA A 736 52.96 -2.27 -11.27
C ALA A 736 53.86 -2.40 -12.51
N ALA A 737 53.99 -1.30 -13.29
CA ALA A 737 54.87 -1.24 -14.46
C ALA A 737 56.35 -1.07 -14.09
N ARG A 738 56.67 -0.31 -13.03
CA ARG A 738 58.07 -0.10 -12.56
C ARG A 738 58.69 -1.33 -11.88
N HIS A 739 57.89 -2.22 -11.29
CA HIS A 739 58.39 -3.49 -10.73
C HIS A 739 58.75 -4.56 -11.78
N ARG A 740 58.61 -4.26 -13.07
CA ARG A 740 58.79 -5.24 -14.16
C ARG A 740 59.90 -4.89 -15.15
N GLY A 741 60.81 -3.97 -14.79
CA GLY A 741 61.82 -3.43 -15.69
C GLY A 741 63.26 -3.65 -15.26
N GLU A 742 63.73 -4.90 -15.21
CA GLU A 742 65.16 -5.24 -15.39
C GLU A 742 65.30 -6.59 -16.11
N SER A 743 65.75 -6.52 -17.38
CA SER A 743 66.39 -7.53 -18.27
C SER A 743 65.81 -7.65 -19.70
N SER A 744 66.33 -6.79 -20.59
CA SER A 744 66.84 -6.99 -21.99
C SER A 744 66.04 -7.82 -23.06
N PRO A 745 66.45 -7.82 -24.35
CA PRO A 745 66.03 -6.81 -25.34
C PRO A 745 65.37 -7.38 -26.64
N ILE A 746 64.67 -6.48 -27.35
CA ILE A 746 64.31 -6.44 -28.79
C ILE A 746 63.74 -7.72 -29.44
N LYS A 747 62.48 -7.62 -29.90
CA LYS A 747 62.05 -7.88 -31.28
C LYS A 747 60.68 -7.25 -31.52
N GLN A 748 60.57 -6.31 -32.46
CA GLN A 748 59.30 -6.09 -33.16
C GLN A 748 58.99 -7.35 -34.00
N PRO A 749 57.71 -7.65 -34.23
CA PRO A 749 57.24 -7.42 -35.59
C PRO A 749 55.82 -6.84 -35.69
N GLU A 750 55.60 -6.29 -36.88
CA GLU A 750 54.42 -5.67 -37.46
C GLU A 750 53.16 -6.55 -37.55
N VAL A 751 52.02 -5.85 -37.51
CA VAL A 751 50.75 -6.07 -38.25
C VAL A 751 50.09 -7.44 -38.19
N PHE A 752 48.93 -7.50 -37.54
CA PHE A 752 47.79 -8.30 -38.00
C PHE A 752 46.47 -7.56 -37.77
N LYS A 753 45.80 -7.21 -38.88
CA LYS A 753 44.35 -7.00 -38.92
C LYS A 753 43.66 -8.32 -38.56
N ASN A 754 42.67 -8.28 -37.67
CA ASN A 754 41.36 -8.90 -37.86
C ASN A 754 40.45 -8.46 -36.69
N THR A 755 39.38 -7.71 -36.95
CA THR A 755 38.02 -8.23 -37.25
C THR A 755 37.49 -9.11 -36.10
N VAL A 756 36.84 -8.52 -35.09
CA VAL A 756 35.82 -9.21 -34.26
C VAL A 756 34.76 -8.20 -33.80
N GLU A 757 33.59 -8.34 -34.43
CA GLU A 757 32.24 -8.38 -33.86
C GLU A 757 31.78 -7.31 -32.86
N ARG A 758 30.93 -6.43 -33.39
CA ARG A 758 29.80 -5.85 -32.68
C ARG A 758 29.01 -6.94 -31.95
N PRO A 759 28.65 -6.77 -30.67
CA PRO A 759 27.46 -7.41 -30.13
C PRO A 759 26.25 -6.85 -30.90
N ARG A 760 25.46 -7.74 -31.48
CA ARG A 760 24.13 -7.39 -31.99
C ARG A 760 23.28 -6.88 -30.82
N PRO A 761 22.48 -5.81 -31.04
CA PRO A 761 21.45 -5.42 -30.10
C PRO A 761 20.39 -6.52 -30.09
N THR A 762 20.10 -7.05 -28.90
CA THR A 762 18.81 -7.68 -28.66
C THR A 762 17.75 -6.59 -28.82
N ARG A 763 16.88 -6.79 -29.81
CA ARG A 763 15.62 -6.07 -29.96
C ARG A 763 14.78 -6.37 -28.72
N ASP A 764 14.66 -5.37 -27.85
CA ASP A 764 13.38 -5.05 -27.23
C ASP A 764 13.02 -3.67 -27.81
N GLU A 765 12.04 -3.67 -28.69
CA GLU A 765 11.35 -2.46 -29.11
C GLU A 765 10.45 -2.02 -27.96
N ASP A 766 10.62 -0.78 -27.53
CA ASP A 766 9.55 0.16 -27.19
C ASP A 766 10.16 1.57 -27.29
N THR A 767 10.36 1.99 -28.53
CA THR A 767 10.64 3.40 -28.86
C THR A 767 9.29 4.07 -29.02
N PHE A 768 8.81 4.73 -27.96
CA PHE A 768 7.78 5.76 -28.13
C PHE A 768 8.46 7.10 -28.40
N SER A 769 7.96 7.71 -29.47
CA SER A 769 8.13 9.07 -29.95
C SER A 769 8.30 10.10 -28.83
N ILE A 770 9.36 10.90 -28.92
CA ILE A 770 9.37 12.25 -28.35
C ILE A 770 8.50 13.08 -29.29
N ASP A 771 7.21 13.11 -28.98
CA ASP A 771 6.31 14.21 -29.31
C ASP A 771 5.45 14.49 -28.08
N THR A 772 5.27 15.78 -27.80
CA THR A 772 4.52 16.40 -26.70
C THR A 772 5.08 16.23 -25.27
N VAL A 773 6.17 16.95 -24.98
CA VAL A 773 6.29 17.63 -23.69
C VAL A 773 5.38 18.86 -23.79
N GLU A 774 4.15 18.75 -23.30
CA GLU A 774 3.31 19.89 -22.95
C GLU A 774 3.44 20.06 -21.43
N ASP A 775 4.42 20.87 -21.04
CA ASP A 775 4.48 21.47 -19.71
C ASP A 775 4.64 22.98 -19.91
N TRP A 776 3.49 23.64 -20.06
CA TRP A 776 3.21 25.04 -19.76
C TRP A 776 4.37 26.03 -19.87
N THR A 777 4.77 26.33 -21.11
CA THR A 777 5.28 27.64 -21.49
C THR A 777 4.65 28.03 -22.81
N ASP A 778 3.89 29.13 -22.83
CA ASP A 778 3.59 30.03 -23.96
C ASP A 778 2.52 31.01 -23.45
N ASP A 779 2.50 32.30 -23.74
CA ASP A 779 3.45 33.19 -24.39
C ASP A 779 2.92 34.61 -24.16
N SER A 780 3.83 35.59 -24.16
CA SER A 780 3.72 36.92 -24.79
C SER A 780 4.36 38.03 -23.97
N ASP A 781 5.57 38.35 -24.40
CA ASP A 781 6.05 39.73 -24.46
C ASP A 781 5.02 40.60 -25.20
N LEU A 782 4.58 41.70 -24.57
CA LEU A 782 4.56 43.00 -25.24
C LEU A 782 4.37 44.14 -24.23
N PHE A 783 5.39 45.00 -24.13
CA PHE A 783 5.27 46.34 -23.57
C PHE A 783 4.33 47.20 -24.43
N ASP A 784 3.29 47.81 -23.83
CA ASP A 784 3.08 49.27 -23.72
C ASP A 784 1.70 49.65 -23.10
N PRO A 785 1.49 50.90 -22.63
CA PRO A 785 0.68 51.19 -21.42
C PRO A 785 -0.72 51.81 -21.63
N GLU A 786 -1.51 51.76 -20.53
CA GLU A 786 -2.56 52.71 -20.08
C GLU A 786 -3.98 52.71 -20.74
N PRO A 787 -5.05 53.36 -20.18
CA PRO A 787 -5.82 52.91 -19.00
C PRO A 787 -7.38 53.00 -19.16
N SER A 788 -8.11 52.58 -18.11
CA SER A 788 -9.43 53.10 -17.63
C SER A 788 -10.77 52.36 -17.90
N LYS A 789 -11.45 52.07 -16.78
CA LYS A 789 -12.89 52.29 -16.43
C LYS A 789 -14.01 51.92 -17.44
N ARG A 790 -14.85 50.92 -17.10
CA ARG A 790 -16.24 51.03 -16.57
C ARG A 790 -17.08 49.76 -16.80
N THR A 791 -17.98 49.54 -15.84
CA THR A 791 -19.17 48.67 -15.77
C THR A 791 -20.10 48.73 -17.00
N CYS A 792 -20.70 47.61 -17.41
CA CYS A 792 -22.16 47.30 -17.32
C CYS A 792 -22.60 46.13 -18.24
N GLU A 793 -23.45 45.26 -17.69
CA GLU A 793 -24.58 44.51 -18.29
C GLU A 793 -24.45 43.59 -19.53
N ARG A 794 -25.09 42.43 -19.39
CA ARG A 794 -25.15 41.28 -20.32
C ARG A 794 -26.58 41.12 -20.83
N LYS A 795 -26.78 41.13 -22.16
CA LYS A 795 -27.94 40.53 -22.85
C LYS A 795 -27.50 39.92 -24.19
N GLU A 796 -28.19 38.83 -24.52
CA GLU A 796 -27.90 37.77 -25.50
C GLU A 796 -28.05 38.18 -26.97
N SER A 797 -27.29 37.54 -27.89
CA SER A 797 -27.77 36.41 -28.73
C SER A 797 -26.84 36.11 -29.94
N ALA A 798 -26.57 34.80 -30.13
CA ALA A 798 -26.46 34.00 -31.38
C ALA A 798 -25.64 34.53 -32.59
N LEU A 799 -24.88 33.77 -33.40
CA LEU A 799 -24.64 32.33 -33.60
C LEU A 799 -23.44 32.23 -34.57
N LEU A 800 -22.39 31.44 -34.29
CA LEU A 800 -21.56 30.79 -35.33
C LEU A 800 -20.82 29.58 -34.73
N GLU A 801 -20.67 28.55 -35.55
CA GLU A 801 -20.40 27.14 -35.23
C GLU A 801 -19.13 26.87 -34.41
N ALA A 802 -19.26 26.01 -33.40
CA ALA A 802 -18.17 25.58 -32.52
C ALA A 802 -17.61 24.21 -32.95
N ALA A 803 -16.28 24.20 -33.13
CA ALA A 803 -15.42 23.03 -33.14
C ALA A 803 -15.45 22.29 -31.78
N PRO A 804 -15.09 20.99 -31.72
CA PRO A 804 -15.30 20.15 -30.54
C PRO A 804 -14.40 20.57 -29.38
N ARG A 805 -15.00 20.77 -28.21
CA ARG A 805 -14.28 20.93 -26.93
C ARG A 805 -13.71 19.59 -26.51
N VAL A 806 -12.38 19.48 -26.50
CA VAL A 806 -11.65 18.40 -25.85
C VAL A 806 -11.71 18.64 -24.34
N ILE A 807 -12.22 17.63 -23.63
CA ILE A 807 -12.29 17.54 -22.18
C ILE A 807 -10.91 17.06 -21.71
N LEU A 808 -10.18 17.88 -20.94
CA LEU A 808 -8.94 17.47 -20.29
C LEU A 808 -9.25 16.42 -19.20
N SER A 809 -8.59 15.28 -19.28
CA SER A 809 -8.65 14.16 -18.34
C SER A 809 -7.73 14.37 -17.13
N ILE A 810 -8.27 14.10 -15.94
CA ILE A 810 -7.58 14.00 -14.63
C ILE A 810 -6.86 12.63 -14.55
N PRO A 811 -5.79 12.45 -13.75
CA PRO A 811 -5.00 11.22 -13.72
C PRO A 811 -5.82 10.05 -13.17
N GLY A 812 -6.09 9.04 -14.00
CA GLY A 812 -6.88 7.87 -13.60
C GLY A 812 -7.50 7.02 -14.71
N SER A 813 -7.28 7.32 -16.00
CA SER A 813 -7.84 6.52 -17.09
C SER A 813 -6.95 5.34 -17.47
N VAL A 814 -7.49 4.12 -17.34
CA VAL A 814 -6.87 2.89 -17.85
C VAL A 814 -7.15 2.80 -19.36
N GLU A 815 -6.12 2.99 -20.18
CA GLU A 815 -6.20 2.68 -21.62
C GLU A 815 -5.84 1.21 -21.87
N THR A 816 -6.75 0.48 -22.50
CA THR A 816 -6.56 -0.92 -22.93
C THR A 816 -5.99 -0.96 -24.35
N HIS A 817 -4.75 -1.41 -24.51
CA HIS A 817 -4.20 -1.73 -25.83
C HIS A 817 -5.00 -2.87 -26.49
N SER A 818 -5.54 -2.61 -27.68
CA SER A 818 -6.15 -3.63 -28.54
C SER A 818 -5.18 -4.01 -29.66
N LEU A 819 -4.98 -5.30 -29.86
CA LEU A 819 -4.12 -5.90 -30.87
C LEU A 819 -4.89 -6.04 -32.20
N GLY A 820 -4.31 -5.61 -33.32
CA GLY A 820 -4.91 -5.75 -34.66
C GLY A 820 -3.90 -5.71 -35.82
N SER A 821 -3.54 -6.91 -36.30
CA SER A 821 -3.31 -7.36 -37.69
C SER A 821 -2.68 -6.46 -38.79
N ASP A 822 -1.47 -6.86 -39.22
CA ASP A 822 -0.98 -7.21 -40.58
C ASP A 822 -1.24 -6.36 -41.86
N LEU A 823 -0.11 -5.87 -42.43
CA LEU A 823 0.33 -5.71 -43.86
C LEU A 823 -0.22 -4.55 -44.74
N PRO A 824 0.51 -4.07 -45.80
CA PRO A 824 1.96 -3.98 -46.04
C PRO A 824 2.46 -2.60 -46.58
N GLU A 825 3.78 -2.47 -46.70
CA GLU A 825 4.64 -1.43 -47.29
C GLU A 825 4.09 -0.55 -48.44
N THR A 826 4.49 0.73 -48.48
CA THR A 826 5.06 1.39 -49.68
C THR A 826 5.60 2.80 -49.36
N ILE A 827 6.85 3.06 -49.73
CA ILE A 827 7.44 4.40 -49.93
C ILE A 827 7.22 4.76 -51.42
N PRO A 828 6.86 6.02 -51.77
CA PRO A 828 7.85 6.87 -52.43
C PRO A 828 7.82 8.35 -52.03
N THR A 829 9.02 8.92 -52.04
CA THR A 829 9.38 10.35 -52.11
C THR A 829 8.71 11.11 -53.27
N ASP A 830 8.27 12.36 -53.08
CA ASP A 830 8.91 13.60 -53.60
C ASP A 830 8.00 14.87 -53.49
N LYS A 831 8.60 15.95 -52.97
CA LYS A 831 8.56 17.37 -53.42
C LYS A 831 7.35 18.32 -53.29
N LEU A 832 7.75 19.56 -52.89
CA LEU A 832 7.18 20.94 -53.04
C LEU A 832 6.35 21.44 -51.85
N PHE A 833 6.70 22.50 -51.12
CA PHE A 833 7.27 23.83 -51.46
C PHE A 833 8.29 24.29 -50.37
N ARG A 834 9.52 24.73 -50.68
CA ARG A 834 10.03 26.03 -51.19
C ARG A 834 9.76 27.26 -50.29
N THR A 835 10.71 27.52 -49.38
CA THR A 835 10.87 28.73 -48.55
C THR A 835 11.55 29.85 -49.33
N VAL A 836 11.11 31.09 -49.12
CA VAL A 836 11.72 32.34 -49.63
C VAL A 836 12.74 32.88 -48.61
N LEU A 837 13.80 33.44 -49.17
CA LEU A 837 15.10 33.82 -48.60
C LEU A 837 15.12 35.25 -48.01
N LEU A 838 15.75 35.42 -46.84
CA LEU A 838 16.45 36.64 -46.35
C LEU A 838 17.27 36.19 -45.12
N GLY A 839 18.59 36.31 -44.96
CA GLY A 839 19.72 36.80 -45.74
C GLY A 839 20.90 36.82 -44.75
N LEU A 840 21.64 35.71 -44.64
CA LEU A 840 22.88 35.58 -43.84
C LEU A 840 24.11 35.77 -44.75
N PRO A 841 25.20 36.41 -44.28
CA PRO A 841 26.43 36.45 -45.06
C PRO A 841 27.04 35.05 -45.14
N ALA A 842 27.64 34.76 -46.29
CA ALA A 842 28.14 33.46 -46.69
C ALA A 842 29.16 32.86 -45.71
N LEU A 843 28.92 31.61 -45.29
CA LEU A 843 29.94 30.73 -44.72
C LEU A 843 30.49 29.87 -45.85
N ASP A 844 31.70 30.24 -46.28
CA ASP A 844 32.52 29.50 -47.22
C ASP A 844 32.89 28.13 -46.61
N THR A 845 32.62 27.06 -47.34
CA THR A 845 33.05 25.70 -46.96
C THR A 845 34.46 25.47 -47.47
N GLY A 846 35.40 26.20 -46.86
CA GLY A 846 36.83 25.92 -46.97
C GLY A 846 37.22 24.81 -46.01
N LYS A 847 37.48 23.61 -46.54
CA LYS A 847 38.26 22.58 -45.84
C LYS A 847 39.66 23.12 -45.55
N GLN A 848 39.86 23.63 -44.35
CA GLN A 848 41.15 23.62 -43.67
C GLN A 848 40.96 22.85 -42.37
N GLN A 849 41.27 21.57 -42.44
CA GLN A 849 41.63 20.78 -41.28
C GLN A 849 43.05 21.23 -40.93
N GLU A 850 43.17 22.37 -40.26
CA GLU A 850 44.37 22.67 -39.49
C GLU A 850 44.35 21.73 -38.29
N ASP A 851 45.25 20.75 -38.29
CA ASP A 851 45.71 20.10 -37.08
C ASP A 851 46.27 21.20 -36.17
N VAL A 852 45.42 21.84 -35.37
CA VAL A 852 45.88 22.61 -34.22
C VAL A 852 46.35 21.58 -33.21
N SER A 853 47.63 21.22 -33.32
CA SER A 853 48.39 20.68 -32.21
C SER A 853 48.11 21.58 -31.01
N SER A 854 47.38 21.09 -30.01
CA SER A 854 47.26 21.77 -28.73
C SER A 854 48.66 22.14 -28.26
N PRO A 855 48.92 23.39 -27.81
CA PRO A 855 50.24 23.75 -27.35
C PRO A 855 50.65 22.76 -26.27
N LEU A 856 51.80 22.10 -26.47
CA LEU A 856 52.37 21.17 -25.51
C LEU A 856 52.71 22.01 -24.27
N VAL A 857 51.88 21.91 -23.23
CA VAL A 857 52.09 22.67 -22.00
C VAL A 857 53.26 22.03 -21.27
N GLU A 858 54.43 22.66 -21.31
CA GLU A 858 55.58 22.24 -20.52
C GLU A 858 55.37 22.64 -19.06
N PHE A 859 55.14 21.65 -18.21
CA PHE A 859 55.06 21.83 -16.77
C PHE A 859 56.47 21.93 -16.16
N SER A 860 56.64 22.85 -15.22
CA SER A 860 57.89 22.98 -14.46
C SER A 860 58.12 21.79 -13.52
N CYS A 861 57.04 21.10 -13.10
CA CYS A 861 57.09 19.92 -12.22
C CYS A 861 56.42 18.70 -12.88
N PRO A 862 57.05 17.50 -12.89
CA PRO A 862 56.47 16.30 -13.50
C PRO A 862 55.21 15.80 -12.75
N TYR A 863 55.05 16.18 -11.48
CA TYR A 863 53.85 15.83 -10.72
C TYR A 863 52.64 16.73 -11.05
N SER A 864 52.84 17.85 -11.77
CA SER A 864 51.76 18.72 -12.26
C SER A 864 50.87 18.01 -13.28
N GLU A 865 51.43 17.04 -14.03
CA GLU A 865 50.68 16.24 -15.01
C GLU A 865 49.56 15.43 -14.34
N LEU A 866 49.76 14.96 -13.10
CA LEU A 866 48.77 14.21 -12.31
C LEU A 866 47.56 15.07 -11.90
N LEU A 867 47.72 16.39 -11.82
CA LEU A 867 46.68 17.35 -11.49
C LEU A 867 46.22 18.16 -12.71
N SER A 868 46.71 17.85 -13.91
CA SER A 868 46.40 18.60 -15.12
C SER A 868 44.95 18.34 -15.58
N LEU A 869 44.29 19.38 -16.07
CA LEU A 869 42.95 19.28 -16.64
C LEU A 869 43.00 18.59 -18.02
N PRO A 870 41.98 17.80 -18.42
CA PRO A 870 41.87 17.23 -19.76
C PRO A 870 42.08 18.25 -20.88
N GLU A 871 42.76 17.85 -21.95
CA GLU A 871 43.10 18.75 -23.09
C GLU A 871 41.85 19.40 -23.72
N GLU A 872 40.76 18.64 -23.75
CA GLU A 872 39.46 19.09 -24.25
C GLU A 872 38.83 20.23 -23.43
N TRP A 873 39.26 20.45 -22.19
CA TRP A 873 38.74 21.50 -21.31
C TRP A 873 39.58 22.79 -21.38
N ARG A 874 40.73 22.75 -22.08
CA ARG A 874 41.72 23.85 -22.12
C ARG A 874 41.44 24.90 -23.20
N THR A 875 40.47 24.67 -24.10
CA THR A 875 40.19 25.51 -25.26
C THR A 875 38.76 26.07 -25.20
N ALA A 876 38.57 27.21 -24.54
CA ALA A 876 37.27 27.88 -24.48
C ALA A 876 37.14 29.00 -25.54
N PRO A 877 35.96 29.21 -26.16
CA PRO A 877 35.75 30.21 -27.21
C PRO A 877 35.53 31.61 -26.62
N LEU A 878 36.54 32.16 -25.94
CA LEU A 878 36.49 33.50 -25.33
C LEU A 878 37.52 34.46 -25.97
N PRO A 879 37.18 35.75 -26.17
CA PRO A 879 38.14 36.76 -26.59
C PRO A 879 39.29 36.88 -25.58
N THR A 880 40.54 36.76 -26.05
CA THR A 880 41.77 36.79 -25.23
C THR A 880 41.91 38.06 -24.38
N ALA A 881 41.37 39.19 -24.83
CA ALA A 881 41.38 40.45 -24.08
C ALA A 881 40.49 40.40 -22.81
N LYS A 882 39.29 39.83 -22.87
CA LYS A 882 38.38 39.67 -21.71
C LYS A 882 38.88 38.58 -20.75
N LEU A 883 39.56 37.56 -21.29
CA LEU A 883 40.22 36.52 -20.50
C LEU A 883 41.33 37.09 -19.60
N GLN A 884 42.13 38.03 -20.12
CA GLN A 884 43.17 38.70 -19.33
C GLN A 884 42.57 39.60 -18.24
N GLU A 885 41.43 40.25 -18.50
CA GLU A 885 40.72 41.08 -17.53
C GLU A 885 40.10 40.24 -16.39
N MET A 886 39.48 39.10 -16.72
CA MET A 886 38.87 38.19 -15.74
C MET A 886 39.88 37.30 -15.01
N ASN A 887 41.09 37.09 -15.55
CA ASN A 887 42.16 36.41 -14.82
C ASN A 887 42.63 37.20 -13.59
N ILE A 888 42.39 38.51 -13.53
CA ILE A 888 42.69 39.34 -12.36
C ILE A 888 41.79 38.96 -11.16
N THR A 889 40.58 38.45 -11.41
CA THR A 889 39.64 38.00 -10.38
C THR A 889 39.92 36.59 -9.84
N PHE A 890 40.99 35.92 -10.30
CA PHE A 890 41.32 34.58 -9.82
C PHE A 890 41.92 34.60 -8.39
N PRO A 891 41.44 33.74 -7.47
CA PRO A 891 41.87 33.77 -6.07
C PRO A 891 43.17 32.96 -5.88
N ASP A 892 44.31 33.63 -6.08
CA ASP A 892 45.65 33.04 -5.98
C ASP A 892 45.94 32.40 -4.62
N ASP A 893 45.68 33.13 -3.54
CA ASP A 893 45.95 32.66 -2.17
C ASP A 893 45.12 31.41 -1.83
N TRP A 894 43.90 31.32 -2.37
CA TRP A 894 43.02 30.16 -2.20
C TRP A 894 43.53 28.95 -2.97
N TYR A 895 43.98 29.13 -4.21
CA TYR A 895 44.56 28.05 -5.01
C TYR A 895 45.77 27.41 -4.31
N HIS A 896 46.70 28.23 -3.80
CA HIS A 896 47.85 27.76 -3.04
C HIS A 896 47.43 27.08 -1.73
N PHE A 897 46.42 27.62 -1.04
CA PHE A 897 45.88 26.99 0.17
C PHE A 897 45.28 25.61 -0.12
N VAL A 898 44.43 25.46 -1.14
CA VAL A 898 43.81 24.16 -1.50
C VAL A 898 44.86 23.13 -1.87
N LEU A 899 45.89 23.51 -2.65
CA LEU A 899 47.04 22.65 -2.95
C LEU A 899 47.72 22.15 -1.68
N SER A 900 47.95 23.04 -0.70
CA SER A 900 48.61 22.68 0.56
C SER A 900 47.83 21.65 1.40
N GLN A 901 46.51 21.52 1.20
CA GLN A 901 45.65 20.56 1.91
C GLN A 901 45.56 19.19 1.22
N LEU A 902 46.16 19.00 0.03
CA LEU A 902 46.11 17.74 -0.70
C LEU A 902 47.19 16.76 -0.21
N ASP A 903 46.74 15.60 0.30
CA ASP A 903 47.62 14.59 0.88
C ASP A 903 48.12 13.56 -0.14
N PHE A 904 49.37 13.69 -0.60
CA PHE A 904 49.98 12.75 -1.57
C PHE A 904 50.62 11.49 -0.94
N PHE A 905 50.07 10.94 0.15
CA PHE A 905 50.63 9.75 0.84
C PHE A 905 50.75 8.49 -0.02
N HIS A 906 50.07 8.42 -1.17
CA HIS A 906 50.09 7.29 -2.09
C HIS A 906 51.35 7.23 -2.99
N LEU A 907 52.19 8.27 -2.97
CA LEU A 907 53.46 8.32 -3.69
C LEU A 907 54.60 7.81 -2.79
N LYS A 908 55.33 6.76 -3.21
CA LYS A 908 56.45 6.16 -2.45
C LYS A 908 57.68 7.08 -2.35
N GLU A 909 57.91 7.94 -3.34
CA GLU A 909 58.98 8.93 -3.37
C GLU A 909 58.35 10.32 -3.29
N LYS A 910 58.34 10.92 -2.09
CA LYS A 910 57.99 12.33 -1.90
C LYS A 910 59.29 13.15 -1.97
N PRO A 911 59.46 14.06 -2.94
CA PRO A 911 60.38 15.18 -2.78
C PRO A 911 59.98 15.98 -1.53
N PRO A 912 60.93 16.44 -0.69
CA PRO A 912 60.62 17.20 0.51
C PRO A 912 59.84 18.50 0.21
N ASP A 913 60.07 19.10 -0.96
CA ASP A 913 59.49 20.39 -1.38
C ASP A 913 58.39 20.26 -2.46
N LEU A 914 57.83 19.05 -2.67
CA LEU A 914 56.86 18.75 -3.75
C LEU A 914 55.70 19.75 -3.83
N LEU A 915 55.15 20.16 -2.69
CA LEU A 915 54.02 21.10 -2.63
C LEU A 915 54.45 22.52 -3.02
N GLU A 916 55.68 22.93 -2.68
CA GLU A 916 56.22 24.22 -3.11
C GLU A 916 56.53 24.23 -4.61
N ASP A 917 57.03 23.12 -5.15
CA ASP A 917 57.33 22.98 -6.58
C ASP A 917 56.05 22.99 -7.44
N LEU A 918 54.98 22.33 -6.96
CA LEU A 918 53.66 22.40 -7.58
C LEU A 918 53.03 23.80 -7.48
N ALA A 919 53.22 24.50 -6.36
CA ALA A 919 52.74 25.86 -6.18
C ALA A 919 53.48 26.88 -7.08
N LYS A 920 54.76 26.65 -7.37
CA LYS A 920 55.57 27.51 -8.27
C LYS A 920 55.30 27.27 -9.76
N ASP A 921 54.58 26.21 -10.12
CA ASP A 921 54.27 25.88 -11.51
C ASP A 921 53.19 26.80 -12.09
N LYS A 922 53.66 27.82 -12.81
CA LYS A 922 52.81 28.85 -13.45
C LYS A 922 51.89 28.25 -14.52
N ALA A 923 52.33 27.23 -15.25
CA ALA A 923 51.55 26.63 -16.33
C ALA A 923 50.30 25.91 -15.78
N LEU A 924 50.45 25.19 -14.67
CA LEU A 924 49.32 24.55 -14.00
C LEU A 924 48.29 25.57 -13.49
N LYS A 925 48.76 26.63 -12.85
CA LYS A 925 47.90 27.72 -12.36
C LYS A 925 47.13 28.40 -13.50
N ASP A 926 47.82 28.75 -14.59
CA ASP A 926 47.20 29.42 -15.74
C ASP A 926 46.11 28.55 -16.39
N LEU A 927 46.27 27.21 -16.40
CA LEU A 927 45.24 26.28 -16.86
C LEU A 927 43.98 26.27 -15.99
N TYR A 928 44.13 26.26 -14.66
CA TYR A 928 43.01 26.32 -13.72
C TYR A 928 42.30 27.68 -13.80
N ALA A 929 43.05 28.77 -13.91
CA ALA A 929 42.50 30.12 -14.07
C ALA A 929 41.68 30.23 -15.36
N HIS A 930 42.25 29.81 -16.50
CA HIS A 930 41.57 29.82 -17.79
C HIS A 930 40.28 29.00 -17.75
N SER A 931 40.32 27.79 -17.20
CA SER A 931 39.16 26.89 -17.17
C SER A 931 38.05 27.40 -16.23
N ALA A 932 38.43 27.90 -15.05
CA ALA A 932 37.47 28.41 -14.07
C ALA A 932 36.75 29.67 -14.57
N VAL A 933 37.50 30.62 -15.15
CA VAL A 933 36.95 31.84 -15.76
C VAL A 933 36.04 31.52 -16.94
N SER A 934 36.45 30.56 -17.78
CA SER A 934 35.64 30.12 -18.92
C SER A 934 34.30 29.52 -18.48
N CYS A 935 34.32 28.65 -17.46
CA CYS A 935 33.10 28.11 -16.86
C CYS A 935 32.21 29.20 -16.24
N CYS A 936 32.81 30.18 -15.53
CA CYS A 936 32.12 31.36 -15.02
C CYS A 936 31.34 32.10 -16.11
N SER A 937 32.03 32.38 -17.22
CA SER A 937 31.44 33.12 -18.35
C SER A 937 30.33 32.33 -19.07
N GLY A 938 30.44 31.00 -19.14
CA GLY A 938 29.39 30.16 -19.71
C GLY A 938 28.11 30.13 -18.86
N LEU A 939 28.23 30.36 -17.54
CA LEU A 939 27.13 30.23 -16.58
C LEU A 939 26.44 31.57 -16.25
N PHE A 940 27.22 32.65 -16.18
CA PHE A 940 26.73 34.00 -15.85
C PHE A 940 26.73 34.97 -17.05
N GLY A 941 27.28 34.57 -18.20
CA GLY A 941 27.44 35.44 -19.36
C GLY A 941 28.70 36.32 -19.31
N LEU A 942 28.87 37.14 -20.34
CA LEU A 942 30.06 37.97 -20.58
C LEU A 942 30.02 39.34 -19.87
N ASP A 943 28.89 39.70 -19.27
CA ASP A 943 28.67 41.01 -18.64
C ASP A 943 28.65 40.89 -17.11
N ASN A 944 29.26 41.86 -16.41
CA ASN A 944 29.38 41.87 -14.95
C ASN A 944 28.07 42.21 -14.22
N VAL A 945 26.92 41.92 -14.82
CA VAL A 945 25.60 42.23 -14.25
C VAL A 945 25.29 41.25 -13.12
N VAL A 946 24.73 41.77 -12.02
CA VAL A 946 24.29 40.95 -10.89
C VAL A 946 23.16 40.02 -11.37
N PRO A 947 23.28 38.69 -11.22
CA PRO A 947 22.28 37.77 -11.75
C PRO A 947 20.95 37.94 -11.02
N ALA A 948 19.84 37.95 -11.77
CA ALA A 948 18.51 37.95 -11.18
C ALA A 948 18.24 36.63 -10.42
N PRO A 949 17.37 36.63 -9.38
CA PRO A 949 16.97 35.41 -8.66
C PRO A 949 16.49 34.27 -9.58
N SER A 950 15.75 34.60 -10.64
CA SER A 950 15.28 33.64 -11.64
C SER A 950 16.41 33.01 -12.44
N HIS A 951 17.48 33.75 -12.72
CA HIS A 951 18.68 33.23 -13.36
C HIS A 951 19.40 32.23 -12.46
N LEU A 952 19.48 32.50 -11.15
CA LEU A 952 20.09 31.56 -10.19
C LEU A 952 19.31 30.25 -10.07
N PHE A 953 17.98 30.33 -10.01
CA PHE A 953 17.13 29.15 -9.98
C PHE A 953 17.30 28.31 -11.26
N ARG A 954 17.27 28.97 -12.43
CA ARG A 954 17.52 28.33 -13.72
C ARG A 954 18.90 27.68 -13.78
N ALA A 955 19.95 28.37 -13.35
CA ALA A 955 21.31 27.85 -13.28
C ALA A 955 21.43 26.65 -12.33
N TYR A 956 20.73 26.66 -11.19
CA TYR A 956 20.69 25.54 -10.25
C TYR A 956 20.05 24.28 -10.86
N THR A 957 18.96 24.49 -11.62
CA THR A 957 18.25 23.42 -12.35
C THR A 957 18.97 22.97 -13.63
N GLY A 958 19.95 23.74 -14.11
CA GLY A 958 20.68 23.48 -15.36
C GLY A 958 20.05 24.09 -16.63
N GLY A 959 18.94 24.84 -16.51
CA GLY A 959 18.22 25.46 -17.62
C GLY A 959 18.64 26.91 -17.92
N ILE A 960 19.92 27.13 -18.25
CA ILE A 960 20.48 28.47 -18.51
C ILE A 960 20.18 28.91 -19.95
N PRO A 961 19.85 30.21 -20.20
CA PRO A 961 19.69 30.74 -21.56
C PRO A 961 20.92 30.53 -22.45
N TRP A 962 20.70 30.36 -23.76
CA TRP A 962 21.74 30.08 -24.74
C TRP A 962 22.87 31.13 -24.75
N SER A 963 24.12 30.67 -24.74
CA SER A 963 25.30 31.49 -25.01
C SER A 963 26.41 30.64 -25.65
N VAL A 964 27.32 31.28 -26.39
CA VAL A 964 28.46 30.61 -27.04
C VAL A 964 29.35 29.87 -26.02
N GLY A 965 29.50 30.43 -24.82
CA GLY A 965 30.22 29.77 -23.72
C GLY A 965 29.48 28.59 -23.11
N LEU A 966 28.14 28.64 -23.08
CA LEU A 966 27.30 27.54 -22.61
C LEU A 966 27.31 26.37 -23.60
N ASP A 967 27.26 26.61 -24.91
CA ASP A 967 27.35 25.55 -25.93
C ASP A 967 28.66 24.78 -25.83
N TRP A 968 29.78 25.49 -25.63
CA TRP A 968 31.07 24.86 -25.37
C TRP A 968 31.04 24.00 -24.10
N LEU A 969 30.46 24.51 -23.02
CA LEU A 969 30.37 23.79 -21.75
C LEU A 969 29.45 22.56 -21.87
N MET A 970 28.29 22.68 -22.50
CA MET A 970 27.36 21.57 -22.76
C MET A 970 27.96 20.52 -23.69
N GLY A 971 28.82 20.93 -24.63
CA GLY A 971 29.62 20.02 -25.45
C GLY A 971 30.60 19.15 -24.65
N LYS A 972 30.83 19.47 -23.36
CA LYS A 972 31.71 18.75 -22.42
C LYS A 972 30.93 18.29 -21.18
N PRO A 973 30.23 17.13 -21.23
CA PRO A 973 29.28 16.74 -20.19
C PRO A 973 29.90 16.54 -18.81
N GLU A 974 31.12 16.02 -18.71
CA GLU A 974 31.83 15.87 -17.42
C GLU A 974 32.15 17.22 -16.78
N LEU A 975 32.64 18.18 -17.58
CA LEU A 975 32.96 19.52 -17.11
C LEU A 975 31.67 20.24 -16.68
N PHE A 976 30.62 20.18 -17.50
CA PHE A 976 29.32 20.76 -17.17
C PHE A 976 28.75 20.24 -15.84
N GLN A 977 28.82 18.92 -15.59
CA GLN A 977 28.39 18.32 -14.33
C GLN A 977 29.21 18.82 -13.13
N LEU A 978 30.54 18.95 -13.27
CA LEU A 978 31.40 19.52 -12.23
C LEU A 978 31.12 21.00 -11.98
N THR A 979 30.85 21.77 -13.05
CA THR A 979 30.51 23.19 -12.95
C THR A 979 29.14 23.39 -12.30
N LEU A 980 28.14 22.58 -12.65
CA LEU A 980 26.82 22.58 -11.98
C LEU A 980 26.95 22.19 -10.51
N LYS A 981 27.74 21.16 -10.19
CA LYS A 981 28.03 20.75 -8.81
C LYS A 981 28.67 21.89 -8.01
N ALA A 982 29.69 22.54 -8.58
CA ALA A 982 30.32 23.70 -7.96
C ALA A 982 29.32 24.84 -7.74
N PHE A 983 28.45 25.11 -8.71
CA PHE A 983 27.41 26.14 -8.60
C PHE A 983 26.43 25.84 -7.46
N ARG A 984 25.98 24.58 -7.37
CA ARG A 984 25.10 24.12 -6.28
C ARG A 984 25.78 24.25 -4.91
N TYR A 985 27.07 23.94 -4.80
CA TYR A 985 27.84 24.13 -3.56
C TYR A 985 27.98 25.61 -3.19
N THR A 986 28.27 26.48 -4.16
CA THR A 986 28.33 27.92 -3.94
C THR A 986 26.99 28.49 -3.52
N PHE A 987 25.89 28.03 -4.14
CA PHE A 987 24.55 28.43 -3.76
C PHE A 987 24.24 28.04 -2.30
N LYS A 988 24.57 26.81 -1.91
CA LYS A 988 24.42 26.37 -0.52
C LYS A 988 25.29 27.20 0.43
N LEU A 989 26.54 27.50 0.06
CA LEU A 989 27.44 28.35 0.84
C LEU A 989 26.86 29.77 1.03
N MET A 990 26.25 30.35 -0.01
CA MET A 990 25.58 31.65 0.10
C MET A 990 24.44 31.60 1.11
N VAL A 991 23.60 30.56 1.07
CA VAL A 991 22.50 30.36 2.04
C VAL A 991 23.05 30.19 3.46
N ASP A 992 24.14 29.43 3.63
CA ASP A 992 24.77 29.21 4.93
C ASP A 992 25.43 30.47 5.48
N LYS A 993 26.12 31.26 4.64
CA LYS A 993 26.68 32.56 5.04
C LYS A 993 25.60 33.54 5.50
N ALA A 994 24.47 33.56 4.80
CA ALA A 994 23.34 34.40 5.18
C ALA A 994 22.68 33.93 6.50
N SER A 995 22.72 32.63 6.80
CA SER A 995 22.02 32.05 7.96
C SER A 995 22.90 31.94 9.21
N LEU A 996 24.18 31.58 9.06
CA LEU A 996 25.14 31.27 10.13
C LEU A 996 26.15 32.41 10.36
N GLY A 997 26.28 33.35 9.42
CA GLY A 997 27.27 34.41 9.44
C GLY A 997 28.36 34.24 8.37
N PRO A 998 29.18 35.28 8.11
CA PRO A 998 30.21 35.23 7.09
C PRO A 998 31.33 34.24 7.49
N VAL A 999 31.92 33.59 6.48
CA VAL A 999 33.10 32.72 6.67
C VAL A 999 34.33 33.58 6.96
N GLU A 1000 34.97 33.37 8.10
CA GLU A 1000 36.07 34.23 8.57
C GLU A 1000 37.42 33.84 7.96
N ASN A 1001 37.65 32.54 7.67
CA ASN A 1001 38.97 32.02 7.28
C ASN A 1001 38.93 31.00 6.13
N PHE A 1002 40.02 30.86 5.37
CA PHE A 1002 40.16 29.83 4.31
C PHE A 1002 40.00 28.40 4.83
N LYS A 1003 40.47 28.13 6.06
CA LYS A 1003 40.30 26.82 6.69
C LYS A 1003 38.83 26.48 6.93
N GLU A 1004 38.03 27.46 7.34
CA GLU A 1004 36.59 27.29 7.54
C GLU A 1004 35.89 27.00 6.21
N LEU A 1005 36.18 27.78 5.16
CA LEU A 1005 35.66 27.52 3.81
C LEU A 1005 36.00 26.11 3.32
N PHE A 1006 37.25 25.67 3.50
CA PHE A 1006 37.68 24.33 3.10
C PHE A 1006 36.93 23.23 3.87
N ASN A 1007 36.75 23.41 5.18
CA ASN A 1007 35.98 22.48 6.00
C ASN A 1007 34.52 22.41 5.56
N SER A 1008 33.87 23.54 5.25
CA SER A 1008 32.50 23.56 4.73
C SER A 1008 32.38 22.80 3.40
N LEU A 1009 33.32 22.98 2.47
CA LEU A 1009 33.31 22.25 1.19
C LEU A 1009 33.57 20.75 1.36
N GLN A 1010 34.43 20.39 2.31
CA GLN A 1010 34.68 18.99 2.66
C GLN A 1010 33.44 18.34 3.30
N GLU A 1011 32.71 19.08 4.14
CA GLU A 1011 31.42 18.66 4.69
C GLU A 1011 30.39 18.46 3.59
N TYR A 1012 30.27 19.39 2.64
CA TYR A 1012 29.33 19.27 1.52
C TYR A 1012 29.60 18.01 0.67
N GLU A 1013 30.87 17.68 0.42
CA GLU A 1013 31.24 16.50 -0.35
C GLU A 1013 30.91 15.18 0.36
N ASN A 1014 31.18 15.11 1.67
CA ASN A 1014 31.03 13.87 2.43
C ASN A 1014 29.60 13.67 2.95
N ASP A 1015 29.01 14.71 3.54
CA ASP A 1015 27.81 14.59 4.37
C ASP A 1015 26.54 15.14 3.70
N TRP A 1016 26.66 15.96 2.65
CA TRP A 1016 25.51 16.57 1.95
C TRP A 1016 25.28 16.04 0.53
N TYR A 1017 24.02 15.80 0.16
CA TYR A 1017 23.63 15.75 -1.26
C TYR A 1017 22.95 17.08 -1.64
N ILE A 1018 23.48 17.77 -2.65
CA ILE A 1018 22.99 19.07 -3.09
C ILE A 1018 22.58 18.95 -4.55
N GLY A 1019 21.28 18.99 -4.82
CA GLY A 1019 20.74 18.75 -6.16
C GLY A 1019 19.22 18.90 -6.21
N LEU A 1020 18.59 18.35 -7.25
CA LEU A 1020 17.14 18.43 -7.42
C LEU A 1020 16.45 17.23 -6.77
N VAL A 1021 15.24 17.44 -6.24
CA VAL A 1021 14.40 16.34 -5.70
C VAL A 1021 14.05 15.30 -6.78
N SER A 1022 13.97 15.72 -8.04
CA SER A 1022 13.71 14.86 -9.20
C SER A 1022 14.93 14.02 -9.64
N ASP A 1023 16.13 14.31 -9.13
CA ASP A 1023 17.34 13.59 -9.53
C ASP A 1023 17.31 12.14 -9.01
N LYS A 1024 17.72 11.18 -9.85
CA LYS A 1024 17.88 9.78 -9.41
C LYS A 1024 18.88 9.64 -8.26
N GLU A 1025 19.91 10.49 -8.26
CA GLU A 1025 20.94 10.54 -7.23
C GLU A 1025 20.39 11.02 -5.88
N TRP A 1026 19.37 11.89 -5.87
CA TRP A 1026 18.64 12.26 -4.64
C TRP A 1026 17.97 11.03 -4.03
N GLN A 1027 17.27 10.24 -4.85
CA GLN A 1027 16.60 9.02 -4.40
C GLN A 1027 17.60 8.01 -3.83
N GLN A 1028 18.75 7.86 -4.50
CA GLN A 1028 19.84 7.01 -4.01
C GLN A 1028 20.45 7.52 -2.70
N ALA A 1029 20.64 8.84 -2.56
CA ALA A 1029 21.17 9.45 -1.34
C ALA A 1029 20.25 9.24 -0.13
N VAL A 1030 18.91 9.32 -0.35
CA VAL A 1030 17.92 9.01 0.69
C VAL A 1030 17.99 7.54 1.10
N LEU A 1031 18.06 6.61 0.15
CA LEU A 1031 18.17 5.17 0.44
C LEU A 1031 19.52 4.78 1.07
N GLN A 1032 20.58 5.55 0.80
CA GLN A 1032 21.89 5.40 1.43
C GLN A 1032 22.01 6.09 2.80
N GLU A 1033 20.92 6.70 3.29
CA GLU A 1033 20.85 7.40 4.58
C GLU A 1033 21.92 8.50 4.73
N LYS A 1034 22.17 9.27 3.66
CA LYS A 1034 23.10 10.40 3.71
C LYS A 1034 22.65 11.43 4.76
N PRO A 1035 23.55 11.97 5.62
CA PRO A 1035 23.14 12.81 6.76
C PRO A 1035 22.28 14.02 6.39
N TYR A 1036 22.64 14.73 5.32
CA TYR A 1036 21.93 15.95 4.91
C TYR A 1036 21.65 15.97 3.41
N LEU A 1037 20.51 16.54 3.02
CA LEU A 1037 20.18 16.82 1.62
C LEU A 1037 19.63 18.25 1.49
N PHE A 1038 19.97 18.92 0.39
CA PHE A 1038 19.50 20.26 0.08
C PHE A 1038 19.03 20.36 -1.37
N SER A 1039 17.81 20.89 -1.57
CA SER A 1039 17.28 21.24 -2.89
C SER A 1039 16.70 22.65 -2.87
N LEU A 1040 16.91 23.37 -3.97
CA LEU A 1040 16.22 24.62 -4.25
C LEU A 1040 14.89 24.32 -4.96
N GLY A 1041 13.83 25.03 -4.58
CA GLY A 1041 12.51 24.97 -5.18
C GLY A 1041 11.95 26.38 -5.42
N HIS A 1042 10.90 26.47 -6.25
CA HIS A 1042 10.20 27.71 -6.54
C HIS A 1042 8.69 27.47 -6.54
N ASP A 1043 7.96 28.22 -5.72
CA ASP A 1043 6.50 28.21 -5.72
C ASP A 1043 6.00 29.32 -6.64
N ALA A 1044 5.51 28.93 -7.84
CA ALA A 1044 5.04 29.86 -8.85
C ALA A 1044 3.77 30.63 -8.42
N ASN A 1045 2.95 30.06 -7.54
CA ASN A 1045 1.71 30.69 -7.08
C ASN A 1045 2.00 31.85 -6.13
N MET A 1046 3.02 31.68 -5.27
CA MET A 1046 3.43 32.68 -4.30
C MET A 1046 4.57 33.58 -4.84
N GLY A 1047 5.24 33.17 -5.92
CA GLY A 1047 6.41 33.87 -6.47
C GLY A 1047 7.64 33.81 -5.54
N VAL A 1048 7.75 32.74 -4.74
CA VAL A 1048 8.76 32.62 -3.68
C VAL A 1048 9.70 31.45 -3.93
N TYR A 1049 10.99 31.69 -3.74
CA TYR A 1049 12.01 30.63 -3.74
C TYR A 1049 12.12 29.98 -2.36
N THR A 1050 12.19 28.65 -2.35
CA THR A 1050 12.23 27.85 -1.12
C THR A 1050 13.46 26.94 -1.10
N GLY A 1051 14.14 26.84 0.03
CA GLY A 1051 15.19 25.85 0.27
C GLY A 1051 14.61 24.68 1.07
N ARG A 1052 14.68 23.46 0.52
CA ARG A 1052 14.28 22.24 1.22
C ARG A 1052 15.53 21.56 1.79
N VAL A 1053 15.59 21.41 3.10
CA VAL A 1053 16.66 20.72 3.83
C VAL A 1053 16.09 19.45 4.43
N LEU A 1054 16.71 18.30 4.13
CA LEU A 1054 16.45 17.04 4.83
C LEU A 1054 17.59 16.72 5.78
N THR A 1055 17.27 16.40 7.02
CA THR A 1055 18.25 16.00 8.04
C THR A 1055 17.94 14.61 8.56
N PHE A 1056 18.89 13.68 8.45
CA PHE A 1056 18.74 12.31 8.94
C PHE A 1056 19.08 12.21 10.42
N GLN A 1057 18.09 11.87 11.24
CA GLN A 1057 18.25 11.79 12.69
C GLN A 1057 17.23 10.85 13.33
N GLU A 1058 17.42 10.52 14.61
CA GLU A 1058 16.48 9.72 15.39
C GLU A 1058 15.34 10.61 15.90
N LEU A 1059 14.13 10.36 15.39
CA LEU A 1059 12.94 11.17 15.64
C LEU A 1059 11.82 10.32 16.22
N LEU A 1060 10.90 10.99 16.92
CA LEU A 1060 9.83 10.36 17.67
C LEU A 1060 8.55 10.32 16.83
N VAL A 1061 8.16 9.12 16.40
CA VAL A 1061 6.94 8.86 15.62
C VAL A 1061 5.80 8.49 16.56
N GLN A 1062 4.72 9.24 16.51
CA GLN A 1062 3.55 9.00 17.36
C GLN A 1062 2.68 7.88 16.78
N VAL A 1063 2.14 6.99 17.62
CA VAL A 1063 1.36 5.82 17.18
C VAL A 1063 0.05 5.72 17.94
N GLY A 1064 -1.04 5.52 17.19
CA GLY A 1064 -2.37 5.23 17.72
C GLY A 1064 -2.99 3.99 17.06
N LYS A 1065 -3.84 3.30 17.80
CA LYS A 1065 -4.64 2.16 17.34
C LYS A 1065 -6.02 2.63 16.88
N LEU A 1066 -6.42 2.19 15.71
CA LEU A 1066 -7.74 2.48 15.15
C LEU A 1066 -8.77 1.41 15.55
N ASN A 1067 -10.02 1.81 15.69
CA ASN A 1067 -11.14 0.89 15.80
C ASN A 1067 -11.29 0.13 14.47
N GLY A 1068 -10.96 -1.17 14.48
CA GLY A 1068 -10.97 -1.99 13.26
C GLY A 1068 -12.35 -2.14 12.62
N GLU A 1069 -13.44 -1.99 13.38
CA GLU A 1069 -14.79 -1.99 12.81
C GLU A 1069 -15.09 -0.70 12.02
N ALA A 1070 -14.58 0.44 12.48
CA ALA A 1070 -14.73 1.69 11.72
C ALA A 1070 -14.04 1.59 10.36
N VAL A 1071 -12.84 1.03 10.31
CA VAL A 1071 -12.09 0.77 9.08
C VAL A 1071 -12.86 -0.18 8.17
N ARG A 1072 -13.29 -1.33 8.69
CA ARG A 1072 -14.04 -2.34 7.91
C ARG A 1072 -15.39 -1.80 7.42
N GLY A 1073 -16.10 -1.05 8.23
CA GLY A 1073 -17.37 -0.43 7.89
C GLY A 1073 -17.24 0.63 6.80
N GLN A 1074 -16.20 1.46 6.86
CA GLN A 1074 -15.88 2.44 5.83
C GLN A 1074 -15.44 1.78 4.52
N TRP A 1075 -14.57 0.78 4.56
CA TRP A 1075 -14.17 0.04 3.36
C TRP A 1075 -15.34 -0.73 2.73
N ALA A 1076 -16.25 -1.28 3.56
CA ALA A 1076 -17.47 -1.89 3.07
C ALA A 1076 -18.40 -0.86 2.43
N ASN A 1077 -18.56 0.31 3.04
CA ASN A 1077 -19.35 1.41 2.47
C ASN A 1077 -18.72 1.93 1.18
N LEU A 1078 -17.40 2.10 1.12
CA LEU A 1078 -16.65 2.52 -0.08
C LEU A 1078 -16.83 1.51 -1.22
N SER A 1079 -16.66 0.22 -0.92
CA SER A 1079 -16.91 -0.86 -1.88
C SER A 1079 -18.35 -0.85 -2.37
N TRP A 1080 -19.32 -0.49 -1.53
CA TRP A 1080 -20.71 -0.35 -1.92
C TRP A 1080 -20.95 0.93 -2.74
N GLU A 1081 -20.38 2.08 -2.37
CA GLU A 1081 -20.52 3.34 -3.10
C GLU A 1081 -19.90 3.26 -4.51
N LEU A 1082 -18.68 2.74 -4.62
CA LEU A 1082 -17.97 2.58 -5.89
C LEU A 1082 -18.60 1.48 -6.75
N LEU A 1083 -18.72 0.26 -6.20
CA LEU A 1083 -19.11 -0.90 -7.00
C LEU A 1083 -20.63 -1.07 -7.13
N TYR A 1084 -21.42 -0.69 -6.13
CA TYR A 1084 -22.88 -0.88 -6.15
C TYR A 1084 -23.63 0.37 -6.60
N ALA A 1085 -23.27 1.56 -6.09
CA ALA A 1085 -23.92 2.80 -6.47
C ALA A 1085 -23.33 3.46 -7.74
N THR A 1086 -22.27 2.88 -8.32
CA THR A 1086 -21.55 3.35 -9.52
C THR A 1086 -21.36 4.86 -9.49
N ASN A 1087 -20.85 5.34 -8.35
CA ASN A 1087 -20.64 6.76 -8.14
C ASN A 1087 -19.31 7.17 -8.78
N ASP A 1088 -19.38 7.59 -10.04
CA ASP A 1088 -18.23 8.02 -10.85
C ASP A 1088 -17.72 9.45 -10.51
N ASP A 1089 -18.27 10.05 -9.46
CA ASP A 1089 -17.87 11.37 -8.96
C ASP A 1089 -16.64 11.22 -8.04
N GLU A 1090 -15.46 11.38 -8.62
CA GLU A 1090 -14.16 11.33 -7.93
C GLU A 1090 -14.05 12.40 -6.82
N GLU A 1091 -14.64 13.59 -7.02
CA GLU A 1091 -14.64 14.67 -6.02
C GLU A 1091 -15.50 14.32 -4.79
N ARG A 1092 -16.53 13.48 -4.95
CA ARG A 1092 -17.40 13.09 -3.83
C ARG A 1092 -16.65 12.33 -2.73
N TYR A 1093 -15.56 11.64 -3.07
CA TYR A 1093 -14.74 10.92 -2.09
C TYR A 1093 -13.87 11.84 -1.24
N SER A 1094 -13.35 12.92 -1.82
CA SER A 1094 -12.55 13.92 -1.10
C SER A 1094 -13.42 14.89 -0.27
N ILE A 1095 -14.62 15.27 -0.77
CA ILE A 1095 -15.51 16.26 -0.16
C ILE A 1095 -16.26 15.75 1.10
N GLN A 1096 -16.35 14.43 1.31
CA GLN A 1096 -17.03 13.82 2.48
C GLN A 1096 -16.09 13.63 3.70
N ALA A 1097 -15.17 14.57 3.92
CA ALA A 1097 -14.25 14.52 5.05
C ALA A 1097 -15.01 14.31 6.38
N HIS A 1098 -14.57 13.32 7.15
CA HIS A 1098 -15.11 13.06 8.47
C HIS A 1098 -13.96 12.98 9.48
N PRO A 1099 -13.53 14.12 10.06
CA PRO A 1099 -12.33 14.20 10.90
C PRO A 1099 -12.30 13.20 12.07
N VAL A 1100 -13.44 12.95 12.71
CA VAL A 1100 -13.50 11.98 13.83
C VAL A 1100 -13.40 10.52 13.38
N LEU A 1101 -13.86 10.18 12.16
CA LEU A 1101 -13.78 8.82 11.62
C LEU A 1101 -12.54 8.60 10.73
N LEU A 1102 -11.77 9.66 10.44
CA LEU A 1102 -10.60 9.64 9.55
C LEU A 1102 -10.93 8.96 8.20
N ARG A 1103 -12.07 9.35 7.60
CA ARG A 1103 -12.65 8.65 6.45
C ARG A 1103 -11.70 8.69 5.26
N ASN A 1104 -11.17 9.86 4.92
CA ASN A 1104 -10.32 10.03 3.74
C ASN A 1104 -8.98 9.32 3.93
N LEU A 1105 -8.37 9.41 5.12
CA LEU A 1105 -7.13 8.66 5.43
C LEU A 1105 -7.35 7.14 5.36
N THR A 1106 -8.51 6.67 5.85
CA THR A 1106 -8.86 5.25 5.82
C THR A 1106 -9.16 4.76 4.40
N VAL A 1107 -9.85 5.56 3.59
CA VAL A 1107 -10.10 5.28 2.16
C VAL A 1107 -8.78 5.16 1.42
N GLN A 1108 -7.86 6.10 1.62
CA GLN A 1108 -6.54 6.07 0.98
C GLN A 1108 -5.73 4.83 1.37
N ALA A 1109 -5.81 4.38 2.63
CA ALA A 1109 -5.12 3.20 3.11
C ALA A 1109 -5.66 1.86 2.56
N ALA A 1110 -6.83 1.86 1.91
CA ALA A 1110 -7.42 0.66 1.32
C ALA A 1110 -6.56 0.12 0.17
N ASP A 1111 -6.68 -1.18 -0.12
CA ASP A 1111 -5.99 -1.76 -1.28
C ASP A 1111 -6.64 -1.27 -2.59
N PRO A 1112 -5.85 -0.99 -3.65
CA PRO A 1112 -6.39 -0.72 -4.99
C PRO A 1112 -7.31 -1.86 -5.46
N PRO A 1113 -8.38 -1.56 -6.22
CA PRO A 1113 -8.77 -0.27 -6.80
C PRO A 1113 -9.60 0.63 -5.86
N LEU A 1114 -9.77 0.26 -4.58
CA LEU A 1114 -10.60 1.04 -3.65
C LEU A 1114 -9.84 2.24 -3.05
N GLY A 1115 -8.56 2.04 -2.72
CA GLY A 1115 -7.68 3.07 -2.18
C GLY A 1115 -6.47 3.31 -3.06
N TYR A 1116 -5.63 4.25 -2.64
CA TYR A 1116 -4.47 4.74 -3.39
C TYR A 1116 -3.28 4.99 -2.45
N PRO A 1117 -2.78 3.97 -1.72
CA PRO A 1117 -1.61 4.13 -0.89
C PRO A 1117 -0.39 4.39 -1.77
N VAL A 1118 0.47 5.33 -1.37
CA VAL A 1118 1.68 5.72 -2.11
C VAL A 1118 2.81 4.71 -1.95
N TYR A 1119 2.77 3.94 -0.87
CA TYR A 1119 3.69 2.85 -0.61
C TYR A 1119 2.95 1.69 0.07
N SER A 1120 3.30 0.44 -0.27
CA SER A 1120 2.88 -0.75 0.48
C SER A 1120 4.03 -1.73 0.54
N SER A 1121 4.42 -2.13 1.76
CA SER A 1121 5.45 -3.15 1.95
C SER A 1121 4.93 -4.54 1.61
N GLU A 1122 5.84 -5.44 1.24
CA GLU A 1122 5.55 -6.88 1.35
C GLU A 1122 5.20 -7.24 2.81
N PRO A 1123 4.53 -8.38 3.07
CA PRO A 1123 4.32 -8.87 4.43
C PRO A 1123 5.66 -8.98 5.19
N LEU A 1124 5.86 -8.12 6.18
CA LEU A 1124 7.09 -8.05 6.97
C LEU A 1124 6.96 -8.96 8.18
N HIS A 1125 7.93 -9.85 8.36
CA HIS A 1125 8.02 -10.70 9.55
C HIS A 1125 8.77 -9.98 10.66
N VAL A 1126 8.10 -9.75 11.78
CA VAL A 1126 8.62 -9.05 12.96
C VAL A 1126 8.81 -10.06 14.09
N PRO A 1127 10.05 -10.46 14.41
CA PRO A 1127 10.32 -11.34 15.55
C PRO A 1127 10.04 -10.61 16.86
N LEU A 1128 9.47 -11.30 17.85
CA LEU A 1128 9.08 -10.73 19.16
C LEU A 1128 9.97 -11.21 20.32
N PHE A 1129 11.19 -11.66 20.02
CA PHE A 1129 12.14 -12.22 20.99
C PHE A 1129 12.75 -11.22 21.97
#